data_AF-A0A8H5PM81-F1
#
_entry.id   AF-A0A8H5PM81-F1
#
_cell.length_a   1.000
_cell.length_b   1.000
_cell.length_c   1.000
_cell.angle_alpha   90.00
_cell.angle_beta   90.00
_cell.angle_gamma   90.00
#
_symmetry.space_group_name_H-M   'P 1'
#
loop_
_entity.id
_entity.type
_entity.pdbx_description
1 polymer ?
#
loop_
_entity_poly.entity_id
_entity_poly.type
_entity_poly.pdbx_seq_one_letter_code
_entity_poly.pdbx_strand_id
1 'polypeptide(L)'
;MKLSSVLCGVFATLTVAFPKEYLSLATWGVEGYAKDNPIGITTGGKGGKTVTVTTAEELVAAVKGTEPKIVKLKGKVTLPSRLKVGSNTSLIGVGLTAHITGAGVDVFHGDNVILQNLKVTHILDNDCITIRNSTRVWVDHNEFSSDINQGPDHYDGQVDIIRASDWITVSWNYFHDHWKSSLVGNDATFRDLDFGHLHVTYHHNYWRNMGTRGPAGRFGHQHVYNNLYEDFLYQAIHSRSDNQVLVEGNVFRGNTSEALSTYGLVIPMDSPNTCTCGDEELDGYANLGAKNDWGKAGVNITQKGNFYNADYKYKLTPLKLVPTVAKLGAGVGRICYFQFHKILPEKGETRPPPPVACLSRVHVSKANDTCDSLALKYSVSSAEIFINNPDILQCDDMVEDVPICLPFQCNTYQVKENDTCASVSEFLGITIKDFKSLNPWSSGGAYKDFPFGKFVCTTPSDGHYNRTINKSGPADSNYADEVVPRPENADPTANQQCGRWYTVEEEDDCLSVLGQHDMSLSLFTAANPSISPRNCTASLIPGQAYCVGPTKNALPESYAPPAHWRHGCYFSGNEDFYRPTLALAGPRLNHIKPLSISSCQAYCLSLSLPVFGLQNRDTCICDDRLRMDSRPNKRWGCESRCGYGYEDSSCGPEQHPVEVFSSQEHLAVEYVNIGCFESKEEYVLLGENYMEWRDGTLEECAYFCHDSDYFALQTKYYSPVEQDNFCICGNQLKSSIEKLKGGSESADENGDVCKGKGGTNIYTTNSNSPQTNKSHCRIDEESDAMSYFGAVRFPPEGHLSSLSIPIRVVASSVMVTSLFRSLMGIIGTIGICFIINKILNRIVLYKSSTPQSWDWSKEIVLITGGSGGIGSELVNEFSRRYIKVVSFDIHTPKSTLSANAHFYKVDVTSPHSIHEAMEQVRRDIGDPTVLINNAGIALGKDILACTADQIKKMVEVNLLAHFWLVQELLLSMVKQNHGHVVTIASVASFITIASNIDYSCTKASLVAFHEGLTQDLKHRYKARDVLTSIIFPYWVRTPLIQNLTTHSTFHDPLQEPNDVAEAILDHVLNGRRGNLFLPGYAGLLSGIRGFPAWMQEMIRDSKAGVLRETSF
;
A
#
# COMPACT_ATOMS: atom_id res chain seq x y z
N MET A 1 -9.04 -48.96 7.02
CA MET A 1 -8.89 -48.65 8.47
C MET A 1 -7.50 -48.06 8.73
N LYS A 2 -7.33 -47.30 9.82
CA LYS A 2 -6.04 -46.82 10.37
C LYS A 2 -5.07 -46.08 9.41
N LEU A 3 -5.43 -44.87 8.98
CA LEU A 3 -4.44 -43.81 8.72
C LEU A 3 -4.93 -42.38 9.05
N SER A 4 -6.08 -42.25 9.75
CA SER A 4 -6.77 -40.97 9.97
C SER A 4 -6.32 -40.18 11.21
N SER A 5 -5.38 -40.72 12.00
CA SER A 5 -5.07 -40.25 13.36
C SER A 5 -3.65 -39.72 13.55
N VAL A 6 -2.89 -39.49 12.48
CA VAL A 6 -1.50 -39.00 12.53
C VAL A 6 -1.33 -37.65 11.82
N LEU A 7 -2.06 -37.40 10.71
CA LEU A 7 -1.98 -36.11 10.00
C LEU A 7 -2.59 -34.92 10.77
N CYS A 8 -3.45 -35.17 11.77
CA CYS A 8 -4.14 -34.12 12.51
C CYS A 8 -3.24 -33.35 13.50
N GLY A 9 -2.03 -33.85 13.80
CA GLY A 9 -1.12 -33.25 14.79
C GLY A 9 -0.08 -32.26 14.24
N VAL A 10 0.06 -32.11 12.91
CA VAL A 10 1.18 -31.36 12.29
C VAL A 10 0.72 -30.17 11.43
N PHE A 11 -0.57 -30.08 11.07
CA PHE A 11 -1.16 -28.97 10.32
C PHE A 11 -1.97 -27.99 11.20
N ALA A 12 -1.74 -27.99 12.52
CA ALA A 12 -2.50 -27.19 13.49
C ALA A 12 -1.85 -25.84 13.87
N THR A 13 -0.76 -25.42 13.22
CA THR A 13 -0.12 -24.10 13.44
C THR A 13 0.50 -23.52 12.16
N LEU A 14 -0.32 -22.99 11.23
CA LEU A 14 0.03 -21.84 10.36
C LEU A 14 -1.14 -21.33 9.47
N THR A 15 -2.38 -21.38 9.98
CA THR A 15 -3.42 -20.46 9.48
C THR A 15 -3.08 -19.05 9.96
N VAL A 16 -2.41 -18.25 9.14
CA VAL A 16 -2.25 -16.81 9.40
C VAL A 16 -3.61 -16.15 9.18
N ALA A 17 -4.33 -15.91 10.26
CA ALA A 17 -5.53 -15.07 10.23
C ALA A 17 -5.12 -13.63 9.87
N PHE A 18 -5.80 -13.04 8.86
CA PHE A 18 -5.75 -11.60 8.65
C PHE A 18 -6.36 -10.88 9.87
N PRO A 19 -5.90 -9.66 10.22
CA PRO A 19 -5.90 -9.17 11.60
C PRO A 19 -7.25 -8.64 12.16
N LYS A 20 -8.39 -9.29 11.85
CA LYS A 20 -9.67 -8.98 12.51
C LYS A 20 -9.76 -9.51 13.95
N GLU A 21 -9.09 -10.60 14.28
CA GLU A 21 -9.19 -11.20 15.63
C GLU A 21 -8.42 -10.40 16.69
N TYR A 22 -7.22 -9.88 16.37
CA TYR A 22 -6.35 -9.24 17.37
C TYR A 22 -6.91 -7.94 17.96
N LEU A 23 -7.60 -7.13 17.15
CA LEU A 23 -8.21 -5.87 17.61
C LEU A 23 -9.53 -6.08 18.36
N SER A 24 -10.12 -7.29 18.30
CA SER A 24 -11.24 -7.71 19.17
C SER A 24 -10.80 -8.08 20.59
N LEU A 25 -9.49 -8.19 20.83
CA LEU A 25 -8.95 -8.49 22.15
C LEU A 25 -8.92 -7.27 23.07
N ALA A 26 -8.79 -6.07 22.51
CA ALA A 26 -8.70 -4.81 23.23
C ALA A 26 -10.03 -4.02 23.22
N THR A 27 -10.08 -2.94 24.00
CA THR A 27 -11.29 -2.20 24.38
C THR A 27 -11.21 -0.74 23.94
N TRP A 28 -12.29 -0.27 23.29
CA TRP A 28 -12.33 0.98 22.50
C TRP A 28 -13.28 2.06 23.07
N GLY A 29 -13.69 1.91 24.33
CA GLY A 29 -14.45 2.92 25.08
C GLY A 29 -13.69 3.33 26.32
N VAL A 30 -14.27 4.24 27.13
CA VAL A 30 -13.70 4.62 28.42
C VAL A 30 -13.47 3.36 29.26
N GLU A 31 -12.26 3.16 29.73
CA GLU A 31 -11.89 2.20 30.77
C GLU A 31 -11.04 2.91 31.85
N GLY A 32 -10.48 2.16 32.78
CA GLY A 32 -9.70 2.74 33.88
C GLY A 32 -10.53 3.54 34.88
N TYR A 33 -9.82 4.36 35.67
CA TYR A 33 -10.42 5.23 36.67
C TYR A 33 -11.34 6.33 36.09
N ALA A 34 -11.23 6.69 34.81
CA ALA A 34 -12.20 7.57 34.16
C ALA A 34 -13.58 6.90 33.96
N LYS A 35 -13.64 5.56 33.93
CA LYS A 35 -14.88 4.80 33.79
C LYS A 35 -15.44 4.36 35.14
N ASP A 36 -14.63 3.64 35.90
CA ASP A 36 -15.04 2.93 37.11
C ASP A 36 -14.39 3.62 38.34
N ASN A 37 -15.15 4.48 39.03
CA ASN A 37 -14.71 5.25 40.21
C ASN A 37 -15.92 5.61 41.13
N PRO A 38 -15.69 6.11 42.37
CA PRO A 38 -16.76 6.39 43.33
C PRO A 38 -17.72 7.55 42.98
N ILE A 39 -17.34 8.44 42.05
CA ILE A 39 -18.12 9.62 41.64
C ILE A 39 -18.71 9.52 40.22
N GLY A 40 -18.52 8.37 39.56
CA GLY A 40 -19.16 8.01 38.30
C GLY A 40 -18.31 8.22 37.04
N ILE A 41 -18.77 7.62 35.95
CA ILE A 41 -18.10 7.61 34.64
C ILE A 41 -17.94 9.00 34.01
N THR A 42 -16.79 9.23 33.37
CA THR A 42 -16.55 10.30 32.40
C THR A 42 -17.40 10.10 31.14
N THR A 43 -18.32 11.01 30.90
CA THR A 43 -19.13 11.09 29.67
C THR A 43 -18.80 12.30 28.80
N GLY A 44 -17.97 13.23 29.30
CA GLY A 44 -17.71 14.52 28.67
C GLY A 44 -19.01 15.26 28.38
N GLY A 45 -19.13 15.79 27.15
CA GLY A 45 -20.30 16.52 26.67
C GLY A 45 -21.50 15.67 26.22
N LYS A 46 -21.62 14.39 26.61
CA LYS A 46 -22.79 13.57 26.25
C LYS A 46 -24.10 14.23 26.68
N GLY A 47 -25.09 14.28 25.78
CA GLY A 47 -26.36 14.98 25.99
C GLY A 47 -26.27 16.51 25.80
N GLY A 48 -25.08 17.02 25.47
CA GLY A 48 -24.80 18.42 25.25
C GLY A 48 -24.89 18.87 23.79
N LYS A 49 -24.90 20.19 23.59
CA LYS A 49 -24.89 20.78 22.24
C LYS A 49 -23.58 20.43 21.52
N THR A 50 -23.68 19.93 20.29
CA THR A 50 -22.51 19.78 19.40
C THR A 50 -22.25 21.08 18.64
N VAL A 51 -20.98 21.48 18.56
CA VAL A 51 -20.49 22.60 17.75
C VAL A 51 -19.21 22.17 17.03
N THR A 52 -19.04 22.57 15.76
CA THR A 52 -17.78 22.36 15.02
C THR A 52 -17.07 23.70 14.92
N VAL A 53 -15.75 23.70 15.15
CA VAL A 53 -14.89 24.89 15.18
C VAL A 53 -13.68 24.69 14.28
N THR A 54 -13.21 25.78 13.69
CA THR A 54 -12.12 25.84 12.71
C THR A 54 -11.07 26.90 13.04
N THR A 55 -11.40 27.93 13.84
CA THR A 55 -10.46 28.96 14.29
C THR A 55 -10.07 28.81 15.76
N ALA A 56 -9.00 29.50 16.18
CA ALA A 56 -8.58 29.54 17.58
C ALA A 56 -9.62 30.26 18.45
N GLU A 57 -10.23 31.31 17.92
CA GLU A 57 -11.24 32.15 18.57
C GLU A 57 -12.54 31.37 18.81
N GLU A 58 -13.00 30.63 17.80
CA GLU A 58 -14.14 29.72 17.89
C GLU A 58 -13.90 28.63 18.94
N LEU A 59 -12.72 27.99 18.91
CA LEU A 59 -12.33 26.96 19.88
C LEU A 59 -12.28 27.50 21.31
N VAL A 60 -11.63 28.66 21.52
CA VAL A 60 -11.53 29.35 22.81
C VAL A 60 -12.88 29.87 23.31
N ALA A 61 -13.85 30.13 22.45
CA ALA A 61 -15.23 30.42 22.85
C ALA A 61 -15.99 29.12 23.22
N ALA A 62 -15.88 28.09 22.38
CA ALA A 62 -16.71 26.89 22.45
C ALA A 62 -16.46 25.99 23.67
N VAL A 63 -15.23 25.87 24.16
CA VAL A 63 -14.90 24.93 25.27
C VAL A 63 -15.22 25.46 26.69
N LYS A 64 -15.76 26.67 26.83
CA LYS A 64 -15.92 27.35 28.13
C LYS A 64 -17.19 26.97 28.90
N GLY A 65 -17.16 27.21 30.21
CA GLY A 65 -18.31 27.02 31.11
C GLY A 65 -18.60 25.55 31.46
N THR A 66 -19.68 25.33 32.19
CA THR A 66 -20.04 24.04 32.83
C THR A 66 -21.04 23.18 32.06
N GLU A 67 -21.77 23.76 31.10
CA GLU A 67 -22.86 23.07 30.41
C GLU A 67 -22.37 21.95 29.50
N PRO A 68 -23.04 20.77 29.44
CA PRO A 68 -22.68 19.70 28.52
C PRO A 68 -22.52 20.17 27.07
N LYS A 69 -21.38 19.85 26.45
CA LYS A 69 -21.03 20.31 25.09
C LYS A 69 -19.99 19.44 24.38
N ILE A 70 -20.19 19.20 23.09
CA ILE A 70 -19.25 18.49 22.22
C ILE A 70 -18.65 19.48 21.23
N VAL A 71 -17.36 19.78 21.39
CA VAL A 71 -16.61 20.71 20.53
C VAL A 71 -15.77 19.90 19.55
N LYS A 72 -16.12 19.97 18.27
CA LYS A 72 -15.43 19.26 17.19
C LYS A 72 -14.42 20.18 16.50
N LEU A 73 -13.13 19.98 16.75
CA LEU A 73 -12.05 20.75 16.11
C LEU A 73 -11.74 20.21 14.71
N LYS A 74 -11.85 21.04 13.67
CA LYS A 74 -11.53 20.67 12.28
C LYS A 74 -10.42 21.58 11.73
N GLY A 75 -9.27 20.99 11.40
CA GLY A 75 -8.12 21.72 10.87
C GLY A 75 -7.10 22.15 11.95
N LYS A 76 -6.06 22.85 11.50
CA LYS A 76 -4.98 23.35 12.35
C LYS A 76 -5.34 24.71 12.95
N VAL A 77 -5.11 24.87 14.25
CA VAL A 77 -5.20 26.13 14.98
C VAL A 77 -3.88 26.44 15.71
N THR A 78 -3.53 27.72 15.74
CA THR A 78 -2.44 28.24 16.58
C THR A 78 -3.07 29.00 17.73
N LEU A 79 -2.93 28.50 18.95
CA LEU A 79 -3.50 29.13 20.14
C LEU A 79 -2.59 30.26 20.64
N PRO A 80 -3.12 31.47 20.93
CA PRO A 80 -2.33 32.58 21.48
C PRO A 80 -2.11 32.49 22.99
N SER A 81 -2.79 31.56 23.68
CA SER A 81 -2.65 31.28 25.12
C SER A 81 -3.31 29.93 25.46
N ARG A 82 -3.04 29.36 26.64
CA ARG A 82 -3.55 28.02 27.02
C ARG A 82 -5.08 27.93 26.90
N LEU A 83 -5.56 26.89 26.22
CA LEU A 83 -6.98 26.64 26.00
C LEU A 83 -7.64 26.07 27.26
N LYS A 84 -8.36 26.93 28.00
CA LYS A 84 -9.08 26.55 29.22
C LYS A 84 -10.37 25.81 28.89
N VAL A 85 -10.38 24.49 29.06
CA VAL A 85 -11.53 23.61 28.85
C VAL A 85 -12.34 23.50 30.14
N GLY A 86 -13.64 23.81 30.08
CA GLY A 86 -14.55 23.72 31.21
C GLY A 86 -15.17 22.33 31.41
N SER A 87 -15.91 22.16 32.50
CA SER A 87 -16.58 20.91 32.85
C SER A 87 -17.63 20.47 31.83
N ASN A 88 -17.92 19.16 31.79
CA ASN A 88 -18.85 18.50 30.87
C ASN A 88 -18.53 18.77 29.38
N THR A 89 -17.24 18.79 29.03
CA THR A 89 -16.78 19.04 27.65
C THR A 89 -16.22 17.79 27.01
N SER A 90 -16.61 17.50 25.76
CA SER A 90 -15.82 16.64 24.87
C SER A 90 -15.18 17.50 23.78
N LEU A 91 -13.86 17.72 23.85
CA LEU A 91 -13.09 18.31 22.76
C LEU A 91 -12.56 17.17 21.89
N ILE A 92 -13.10 17.05 20.67
CA ILE A 92 -12.83 15.92 19.76
C ILE A 92 -12.29 16.44 18.43
N GLY A 93 -11.15 15.93 17.98
CA GLY A 93 -10.62 16.22 16.65
C GLY A 93 -11.40 15.55 15.52
N VAL A 94 -11.56 16.24 14.39
CA VAL A 94 -12.24 15.71 13.19
C VAL A 94 -11.24 15.08 12.23
N GLY A 95 -11.32 13.75 12.08
CA GLY A 95 -10.46 12.98 11.16
C GLY A 95 -8.99 13.02 11.56
N LEU A 96 -8.12 13.40 10.63
CA LEU A 96 -6.66 13.49 10.82
C LEU A 96 -6.15 14.95 10.89
N THR A 97 -7.03 15.96 10.80
CA THR A 97 -6.62 17.35 10.56
C THR A 97 -6.63 18.25 11.80
N ALA A 98 -7.18 17.78 12.92
CA ALA A 98 -7.24 18.54 14.17
C ALA A 98 -5.85 18.69 14.81
N HIS A 99 -5.25 19.87 14.68
CA HIS A 99 -3.87 20.13 15.11
C HIS A 99 -3.78 21.42 15.91
N ILE A 100 -3.30 21.32 17.15
CA ILE A 100 -3.09 22.43 18.08
C ILE A 100 -1.59 22.72 18.17
N THR A 101 -1.23 24.00 18.06
CA THR A 101 0.13 24.52 18.19
C THR A 101 0.11 25.88 18.92
N GLY A 102 1.26 26.38 19.36
CA GLY A 102 1.41 27.70 19.99
C GLY A 102 1.19 27.72 21.50
N ALA A 103 0.10 27.11 21.99
CA ALA A 103 -0.14 26.91 23.42
C ALA A 103 -0.90 25.60 23.69
N GLY A 104 -0.76 25.06 24.91
CA GLY A 104 -1.39 23.79 25.32
C GLY A 104 -2.84 23.90 25.82
N VAL A 105 -3.39 22.77 26.26
CA VAL A 105 -4.77 22.64 26.78
C VAL A 105 -4.77 22.58 28.30
N ASP A 106 -5.63 23.35 28.96
CA ASP A 106 -5.69 23.51 30.42
C ASP A 106 -7.07 23.05 30.93
N VAL A 107 -7.11 21.92 31.64
CA VAL A 107 -8.30 21.48 32.40
C VAL A 107 -8.06 21.87 33.86
N PHE A 108 -8.74 22.93 34.31
CA PHE A 108 -8.52 23.55 35.62
C PHE A 108 -9.83 23.80 36.36
N HIS A 109 -9.99 23.19 37.54
CA HIS A 109 -11.30 23.04 38.20
C HIS A 109 -12.37 22.43 37.28
N GLY A 110 -11.92 21.56 36.36
CA GLY A 110 -12.77 20.84 35.42
C GLY A 110 -13.26 19.52 36.02
N ASP A 111 -14.48 19.16 35.69
CA ASP A 111 -15.09 17.87 36.00
C ASP A 111 -15.71 17.28 34.73
N ASN A 112 -15.58 15.97 34.54
CA ASN A 112 -16.20 15.24 33.43
C ASN A 112 -15.75 15.78 32.05
N VAL A 113 -14.49 15.55 31.66
CA VAL A 113 -13.89 16.09 30.44
C VAL A 113 -13.29 14.99 29.56
N ILE A 114 -13.51 15.07 28.25
CA ILE A 114 -12.90 14.18 27.24
C ILE A 114 -12.05 15.04 26.29
N LEU A 115 -10.77 14.68 26.13
CA LEU A 115 -9.84 15.27 25.16
C LEU A 115 -9.41 14.16 24.20
N GLN A 116 -9.90 14.20 22.95
CA GLN A 116 -9.82 13.05 22.06
C GLN A 116 -9.45 13.42 20.61
N ASN A 117 -8.64 12.58 19.95
CA ASN A 117 -8.29 12.70 18.53
C ASN A 117 -7.53 13.98 18.12
N LEU A 118 -6.78 14.59 19.05
CA LEU A 118 -6.04 15.83 18.83
C LEU A 118 -4.56 15.54 18.54
N LYS A 119 -3.97 16.18 17.52
CA LYS A 119 -2.51 16.41 17.50
C LYS A 119 -2.23 17.65 18.34
N VAL A 120 -1.36 17.59 19.34
CA VAL A 120 -0.91 18.76 20.12
C VAL A 120 0.61 18.74 20.18
N THR A 121 1.27 19.70 19.53
CA THR A 121 2.71 19.57 19.26
C THR A 121 3.48 20.88 19.38
N HIS A 122 4.76 20.80 19.72
CA HIS A 122 5.70 21.95 19.75
C HIS A 122 5.18 23.12 20.61
N ILE A 123 4.74 22.82 21.83
CA ILE A 123 4.29 23.82 22.80
C ILE A 123 5.50 24.30 23.61
N LEU A 124 6.06 25.44 23.23
CA LEU A 124 7.24 26.04 23.87
C LEU A 124 6.94 26.43 25.33
N ASP A 125 7.92 26.19 26.21
CA ASP A 125 7.91 26.55 27.64
C ASP A 125 6.63 26.16 28.41
N ASN A 126 5.87 25.14 27.97
CA ASN A 126 4.57 24.78 28.54
C ASN A 126 4.10 23.36 28.15
N ASP A 127 3.22 22.76 28.97
CA ASP A 127 2.69 21.42 28.68
C ASP A 127 1.75 21.38 27.47
N CYS A 128 1.76 20.29 26.71
CA CYS A 128 0.74 20.07 25.67
C CYS A 128 -0.69 19.95 26.28
N ILE A 129 -0.84 19.24 27.40
CA ILE A 129 -2.04 19.19 28.24
C ILE A 129 -1.62 19.29 29.71
N THR A 130 -2.32 20.12 30.49
CA THR A 130 -2.27 20.11 31.96
C THR A 130 -3.67 19.85 32.50
N ILE A 131 -3.80 18.91 33.43
CA ILE A 131 -5.00 18.61 34.20
C ILE A 131 -4.68 18.95 35.66
N ARG A 132 -5.39 19.92 36.24
CA ARG A 132 -5.06 20.46 37.57
C ARG A 132 -6.29 20.74 38.42
N ASN A 133 -6.31 20.25 39.66
CA ASN A 133 -7.47 20.29 40.55
C ASN A 133 -8.77 19.94 39.81
N SER A 134 -8.74 18.83 39.07
CA SER A 134 -9.76 18.44 38.10
C SER A 134 -10.00 16.94 38.12
N THR A 135 -11.22 16.49 37.81
CA THR A 135 -11.59 15.07 37.95
C THR A 135 -12.40 14.52 36.79
N ARG A 136 -12.46 13.18 36.69
CA ARG A 136 -13.16 12.45 35.63
C ARG A 136 -12.71 12.89 34.24
N VAL A 137 -11.40 12.87 34.00
CA VAL A 137 -10.81 13.28 32.71
C VAL A 137 -10.33 12.06 31.92
N TRP A 138 -10.69 12.02 30.63
CA TRP A 138 -10.24 10.99 29.68
C TRP A 138 -9.44 11.64 28.55
N VAL A 139 -8.17 11.26 28.40
CA VAL A 139 -7.25 11.72 27.35
C VAL A 139 -7.00 10.53 26.41
N ASP A 140 -7.59 10.56 25.22
CA ASP A 140 -7.72 9.36 24.38
C ASP A 140 -7.39 9.56 22.90
N HIS A 141 -6.64 8.64 22.28
CA HIS A 141 -6.32 8.66 20.84
C HIS A 141 -5.69 9.99 20.33
N ASN A 142 -4.95 10.70 21.17
CA ASN A 142 -4.23 11.92 20.80
C ASN A 142 -2.80 11.62 20.34
N GLU A 143 -2.14 12.61 19.75
CA GLU A 143 -0.74 12.56 19.31
C GLU A 143 0.04 13.76 19.88
N PHE A 144 1.13 13.48 20.57
CA PHE A 144 1.95 14.46 21.29
C PHE A 144 3.41 14.37 20.86
N SER A 145 3.99 15.49 20.43
CA SER A 145 5.39 15.55 20.00
C SER A 145 5.99 16.96 20.00
N SER A 146 7.31 17.04 20.06
CA SER A 146 8.05 18.27 19.76
C SER A 146 9.39 17.93 19.10
N ASP A 147 10.52 18.36 19.66
CA ASP A 147 11.86 17.98 19.24
C ASP A 147 12.73 17.66 20.46
N ILE A 148 13.11 16.39 20.62
CA ILE A 148 13.99 15.91 21.69
C ILE A 148 15.42 16.48 21.60
N ASN A 149 15.85 16.98 20.45
CA ASN A 149 17.21 17.50 20.27
C ASN A 149 17.43 18.88 20.93
N GLN A 150 16.36 19.58 21.32
CA GLN A 150 16.45 20.88 22.01
C GLN A 150 16.78 20.79 23.51
N GLY A 151 16.85 19.57 24.07
CA GLY A 151 17.09 19.34 25.50
C GLY A 151 15.82 19.40 26.37
N PRO A 152 15.95 19.12 27.69
CA PRO A 152 14.81 18.81 28.55
C PRO A 152 13.86 19.96 28.86
N ASP A 153 14.31 21.21 28.86
CA ASP A 153 13.51 22.37 29.30
C ASP A 153 13.06 23.32 28.18
N HIS A 154 13.38 23.06 26.91
CA HIS A 154 12.88 23.85 25.76
C HIS A 154 11.37 23.61 25.49
N TYR A 155 10.88 22.45 25.94
CA TYR A 155 9.47 22.09 25.99
C TYR A 155 9.21 21.57 27.42
N ASP A 156 8.01 21.79 27.98
CA ASP A 156 7.70 21.29 29.33
C ASP A 156 7.05 19.89 29.26
N GLY A 157 5.83 19.68 29.80
CA GLY A 157 5.16 18.38 29.73
C GLY A 157 4.51 18.02 28.38
N GLN A 158 4.07 16.77 28.22
CA GLN A 158 3.04 16.41 27.23
C GLN A 158 1.67 16.27 27.89
N VAL A 159 1.55 15.50 28.98
CA VAL A 159 0.29 15.34 29.74
C VAL A 159 0.57 15.33 31.24
N ASP A 160 0.44 16.49 31.88
CA ASP A 160 0.69 16.65 33.32
C ASP A 160 -0.61 16.64 34.14
N ILE A 161 -0.63 15.88 35.23
CA ILE A 161 -1.81 15.60 36.08
C ILE A 161 -1.46 15.95 37.54
N ILE A 162 -1.94 17.08 38.05
CA ILE A 162 -1.34 17.72 39.23
C ILE A 162 -2.38 18.27 40.21
N ARG A 163 -2.00 18.56 41.47
CA ARG A 163 -2.77 19.38 42.43
C ARG A 163 -4.17 18.82 42.72
N ALA A 164 -4.28 17.70 43.42
CA ALA A 164 -5.53 17.01 43.75
C ALA A 164 -6.40 16.63 42.53
N SER A 165 -5.79 16.44 41.35
CA SER A 165 -6.51 15.89 40.20
C SER A 165 -6.75 14.39 40.40
N ASP A 166 -7.89 13.87 39.94
CA ASP A 166 -8.31 12.53 40.36
C ASP A 166 -9.25 11.81 39.38
N TRP A 167 -9.26 10.48 39.42
CA TRP A 167 -10.10 9.61 38.58
C TRP A 167 -9.90 9.84 37.07
N ILE A 168 -8.66 9.63 36.59
CA ILE A 168 -8.21 10.00 35.24
C ILE A 168 -7.79 8.76 34.45
N THR A 169 -7.94 8.80 33.12
CA THR A 169 -7.39 7.77 32.23
C THR A 169 -6.79 8.39 30.97
N VAL A 170 -5.59 7.93 30.64
CA VAL A 170 -4.78 8.31 29.49
C VAL A 170 -4.63 7.04 28.64
N SER A 171 -5.31 6.97 27.50
CA SER A 171 -5.41 5.74 26.70
C SER A 171 -5.16 5.94 25.21
N TRP A 172 -4.56 4.94 24.56
CA TRP A 172 -4.38 4.94 23.10
C TRP A 172 -3.69 6.19 22.52
N ASN A 173 -2.95 6.97 23.32
CA ASN A 173 -2.23 8.14 22.82
C ASN A 173 -0.88 7.73 22.23
N TYR A 174 -0.41 8.46 21.23
CA TYR A 174 0.94 8.33 20.68
C TYR A 174 1.80 9.51 21.17
N PHE A 175 2.76 9.22 22.03
CA PHE A 175 3.74 10.16 22.58
C PHE A 175 5.07 9.92 21.89
N HIS A 176 5.66 10.93 21.25
CA HIS A 176 6.94 10.74 20.58
C HIS A 176 7.83 11.98 20.50
N ASP A 177 9.13 11.72 20.32
CA ASP A 177 10.15 12.72 19.96
C ASP A 177 10.22 13.92 20.94
N HIS A 178 10.28 13.63 22.25
CA HIS A 178 10.13 14.63 23.31
C HIS A 178 10.79 14.21 24.64
N TRP A 179 11.18 15.16 25.51
CA TRP A 179 11.80 14.85 26.81
C TRP A 179 10.82 14.41 27.91
N LYS A 180 10.11 15.34 28.56
CA LYS A 180 9.42 15.14 29.84
C LYS A 180 7.95 14.76 29.62
N SER A 181 7.63 13.48 29.39
CA SER A 181 6.33 13.12 28.81
C SER A 181 5.10 13.39 29.71
N SER A 182 5.00 12.80 30.90
CA SER A 182 3.79 12.87 31.74
C SER A 182 4.11 12.83 33.24
N LEU A 183 3.96 13.97 33.92
CA LEU A 183 4.11 14.08 35.37
C LEU A 183 2.77 13.90 36.08
N VAL A 184 2.78 13.19 37.21
CA VAL A 184 1.62 12.99 38.09
C VAL A 184 2.00 13.46 39.49
N GLY A 185 1.42 14.57 39.95
CA GLY A 185 1.81 15.29 41.16
C GLY A 185 3.07 16.15 40.97
N ASN A 186 2.93 17.48 40.95
CA ASN A 186 3.98 18.37 40.41
C ASN A 186 5.12 18.70 41.37
N ASP A 187 4.93 18.55 42.69
CA ASP A 187 5.88 19.02 43.70
C ASP A 187 5.72 18.17 44.98
N ALA A 188 6.84 17.72 45.57
CA ALA A 188 6.83 16.90 46.78
C ALA A 188 6.33 17.66 48.03
N THR A 189 6.36 18.99 48.02
CA THR A 189 5.79 19.83 49.10
C THR A 189 4.27 19.85 49.11
N PHE A 190 3.60 19.46 48.02
CA PHE A 190 2.13 19.37 47.95
C PHE A 190 1.56 18.04 48.45
N ARG A 191 2.29 17.29 49.29
CA ARG A 191 1.80 16.04 49.91
C ARG A 191 0.40 16.18 50.49
N ASP A 192 0.15 17.21 51.31
CA ASP A 192 -1.14 17.41 52.00
C ASP A 192 -2.30 17.75 51.03
N LEU A 193 -2.02 18.01 49.76
CA LEU A 193 -2.98 18.26 48.68
C LEU A 193 -3.14 17.06 47.74
N ASP A 194 -2.04 16.37 47.42
CA ASP A 194 -1.99 15.30 46.41
C ASP A 194 -2.16 13.89 47.00
N PHE A 195 -1.89 13.70 48.30
CA PHE A 195 -1.97 12.38 48.97
C PHE A 195 -3.42 11.93 49.18
N GLY A 196 -3.76 10.77 48.60
CA GLY A 196 -5.13 10.25 48.55
C GLY A 196 -5.91 10.64 47.30
N HIS A 197 -5.30 11.38 46.38
CA HIS A 197 -5.81 11.69 45.03
C HIS A 197 -4.93 11.03 43.96
N LEU A 198 -4.93 11.57 42.74
CA LEU A 198 -4.08 11.13 41.63
C LEU A 198 -4.28 9.64 41.29
N HIS A 199 -5.53 9.16 41.28
CA HIS A 199 -5.90 7.85 40.73
C HIS A 199 -5.89 7.93 39.19
N VAL A 200 -4.78 7.49 38.57
CA VAL A 200 -4.56 7.59 37.12
C VAL A 200 -4.39 6.20 36.49
N THR A 201 -4.98 6.01 35.32
CA THR A 201 -4.77 4.82 34.49
C THR A 201 -4.06 5.19 33.19
N TYR A 202 -3.02 4.45 32.81
CA TYR A 202 -2.35 4.54 31.51
C TYR A 202 -2.50 3.20 30.79
N HIS A 203 -3.17 3.16 29.62
CA HIS A 203 -3.26 1.91 28.86
C HIS A 203 -3.24 2.01 27.34
N HIS A 204 -2.61 1.02 26.70
CA HIS A 204 -2.51 0.91 25.24
C HIS A 204 -1.91 2.15 24.54
N ASN A 205 -1.24 3.03 25.29
CA ASN A 205 -0.47 4.15 24.73
C ASN A 205 0.81 3.62 24.10
N TYR A 206 1.40 4.43 23.23
CA TYR A 206 2.68 4.16 22.58
C TYR A 206 3.61 5.36 22.82
N TRP A 207 4.70 5.12 23.56
CA TRP A 207 5.82 6.05 23.74
C TRP A 207 6.97 5.65 22.81
N ARG A 208 7.52 6.61 22.05
CA ARG A 208 8.63 6.36 21.12
C ARG A 208 9.64 7.51 21.08
N ASN A 209 10.94 7.24 21.32
CA ASN A 209 12.00 8.25 21.30
C ASN A 209 11.75 9.36 22.34
N MET A 210 11.93 9.01 23.61
CA MET A 210 11.49 9.80 24.77
C MET A 210 12.61 10.01 25.80
N GLY A 211 12.56 11.12 26.54
CA GLY A 211 13.50 11.39 27.64
C GLY A 211 13.15 10.68 28.94
N THR A 212 12.12 11.19 29.62
CA THR A 212 11.71 10.86 31.00
C THR A 212 10.17 10.84 31.14
N ARG A 213 9.68 10.36 32.30
CA ARG A 213 8.28 10.51 32.77
C ARG A 213 7.23 9.79 31.92
N GLY A 214 7.29 8.47 31.82
CA GLY A 214 6.34 7.63 31.07
C GLY A 214 5.36 6.76 31.87
N PRO A 215 4.73 7.16 33.01
CA PRO A 215 4.73 8.47 33.67
C PRO A 215 5.76 8.59 34.80
N ALA A 216 5.99 9.80 35.32
CA ALA A 216 6.64 10.02 36.62
C ALA A 216 5.60 10.46 37.67
N GLY A 217 5.63 9.89 38.87
CA GLY A 217 4.52 9.95 39.82
C GLY A 217 4.89 10.25 41.27
N ARG A 218 4.07 11.07 41.93
CA ARG A 218 4.10 11.36 43.37
C ARG A 218 2.74 11.08 44.01
N PHE A 219 2.73 10.54 45.25
CA PHE A 219 1.59 10.35 46.15
C PHE A 219 0.35 9.55 45.68
N GLY A 220 0.17 9.34 44.39
CA GLY A 220 -1.05 8.78 43.79
C GLY A 220 -1.11 7.27 43.66
N HIS A 221 -2.15 6.79 42.97
CA HIS A 221 -2.34 5.38 42.62
C HIS A 221 -2.42 5.23 41.10
N GLN A 222 -1.38 4.63 40.51
CA GLN A 222 -1.22 4.59 39.06
C GLN A 222 -1.26 3.16 38.55
N HIS A 223 -2.23 2.85 37.69
CA HIS A 223 -2.28 1.56 37.01
C HIS A 223 -1.82 1.72 35.56
N VAL A 224 -0.67 1.15 35.24
CA VAL A 224 0.00 1.25 33.94
C VAL A 224 -0.04 -0.12 33.28
N TYR A 225 -0.82 -0.29 32.21
CA TYR A 225 -0.99 -1.62 31.58
C TYR A 225 -1.12 -1.66 30.05
N ASN A 226 -0.60 -2.72 29.43
CA ASN A 226 -0.55 -2.93 27.98
C ASN A 226 0.03 -1.73 27.17
N ASN A 227 0.86 -0.87 27.75
CA ASN A 227 1.50 0.20 26.99
C ASN A 227 2.74 -0.33 26.26
N LEU A 228 3.11 0.34 25.17
CA LEU A 228 4.36 0.12 24.45
C LEU A 228 5.31 1.29 24.69
N TYR A 229 6.55 0.97 25.03
CA TYR A 229 7.67 1.91 25.16
C TYR A 229 8.78 1.47 24.22
N GLU A 230 9.24 2.37 23.35
CA GLU A 230 10.41 2.14 22.49
C GLU A 230 11.36 3.34 22.59
N ASP A 231 12.65 3.07 22.81
CA ASP A 231 13.71 4.11 22.83
C ASP A 231 13.43 5.21 23.87
N PHE A 232 13.67 4.89 25.15
CA PHE A 232 13.38 5.76 26.30
C PHE A 232 14.66 6.02 27.10
N LEU A 233 15.21 7.23 27.02
CA LEU A 233 16.60 7.53 27.39
C LEU A 233 16.90 7.32 28.88
N TYR A 234 15.93 7.60 29.75
CA TYR A 234 16.03 7.46 31.21
C TYR A 234 14.79 6.73 31.77
N GLN A 235 14.40 7.04 33.00
CA GLN A 235 13.28 6.40 33.69
C GLN A 235 11.97 6.58 32.93
N ALA A 236 11.41 5.48 32.43
CA ALA A 236 10.07 5.42 31.87
C ALA A 236 9.03 5.52 33.01
N ILE A 237 8.66 4.42 33.67
CA ILE A 237 7.76 4.49 34.82
C ILE A 237 8.58 4.88 36.06
N HIS A 238 8.40 6.08 36.60
CA HIS A 238 9.13 6.57 37.78
C HIS A 238 8.17 6.81 38.96
N SER A 239 8.23 5.97 39.99
CA SER A 239 7.42 6.08 41.20
C SER A 239 8.27 6.73 42.31
N ARG A 240 7.92 7.94 42.74
CA ARG A 240 8.62 8.70 43.80
C ARG A 240 7.61 9.25 44.82
N SER A 241 8.09 9.81 45.93
CA SER A 241 7.27 10.44 46.97
C SER A 241 6.03 9.63 47.37
N ASP A 242 6.24 8.42 47.89
CA ASP A 242 5.20 7.45 48.32
C ASP A 242 4.15 7.01 47.25
N ASN A 243 4.31 7.37 45.97
CA ASN A 243 3.41 6.96 44.89
C ASN A 243 3.28 5.43 44.80
N GLN A 244 2.07 4.92 44.58
CA GLN A 244 1.80 3.51 44.35
C GLN A 244 1.63 3.26 42.85
N VAL A 245 2.49 2.44 42.21
CA VAL A 245 2.28 2.01 40.82
C VAL A 245 2.06 0.50 40.70
N LEU A 246 1.01 0.10 39.98
CA LEU A 246 0.74 -1.27 39.53
C LEU A 246 1.09 -1.35 38.04
N VAL A 247 1.99 -2.27 37.68
CA VAL A 247 2.55 -2.37 36.32
C VAL A 247 2.27 -3.75 35.73
N GLU A 248 1.45 -3.82 34.69
CA GLU A 248 0.94 -5.09 34.12
C GLU A 248 0.98 -5.17 32.58
N GLY A 249 1.54 -6.25 32.03
CA GLY A 249 1.42 -6.53 30.58
C GLY A 249 2.06 -5.51 29.62
N ASN A 250 2.83 -4.53 30.12
CA ASN A 250 3.52 -3.53 29.30
C ASN A 250 4.72 -4.14 28.57
N VAL A 251 5.14 -3.49 27.46
CA VAL A 251 6.27 -3.94 26.64
C VAL A 251 7.26 -2.80 26.42
N PHE A 252 8.53 -3.06 26.66
CA PHE A 252 9.64 -2.12 26.52
C PHE A 252 10.64 -2.64 25.46
N ARG A 253 11.13 -1.77 24.58
CA ARG A 253 11.92 -2.11 23.39
C ARG A 253 12.94 -1.03 23.05
N GLY A 254 13.84 -1.37 22.13
CA GLY A 254 14.86 -0.44 21.65
C GLY A 254 15.82 -0.04 22.77
N ASN A 255 16.26 1.21 22.74
CA ASN A 255 17.17 1.80 23.71
C ASN A 255 16.44 2.37 24.95
N THR A 256 15.49 1.63 25.52
CA THR A 256 14.91 1.96 26.83
C THR A 256 15.88 1.55 27.94
N SER A 257 16.38 2.51 28.72
CA SER A 257 17.39 2.26 29.76
C SER A 257 16.79 1.74 31.07
N GLU A 258 15.78 2.41 31.63
CA GLU A 258 15.10 1.99 32.87
C GLU A 258 13.58 2.01 32.69
N ALA A 259 12.98 0.82 32.63
CA ALA A 259 11.54 0.66 32.37
C ALA A 259 10.68 1.03 33.58
N LEU A 260 11.19 0.79 34.80
CA LEU A 260 10.50 1.03 36.05
C LEU A 260 11.52 1.34 37.16
N SER A 261 11.39 2.49 37.81
CA SER A 261 12.16 2.86 39.00
C SER A 261 11.23 3.28 40.13
N THR A 262 11.52 2.87 41.37
CA THR A 262 10.90 3.42 42.59
C THR A 262 11.85 4.27 43.43
N TYR A 263 13.09 4.43 42.98
CA TYR A 263 14.11 5.22 43.67
C TYR A 263 13.80 6.73 43.53
N GLY A 264 13.83 7.45 44.65
CA GLY A 264 13.40 8.85 44.74
C GLY A 264 14.29 9.86 44.01
N LEU A 265 15.43 9.45 43.43
CA LEU A 265 16.32 10.33 42.69
C LEU A 265 15.71 10.82 41.38
N VAL A 266 15.47 12.13 41.33
CA VAL A 266 15.11 12.90 40.15
C VAL A 266 16.41 13.30 39.46
N ILE A 267 16.75 12.67 38.35
CA ILE A 267 18.02 12.92 37.65
C ILE A 267 18.17 14.40 37.23
N PRO A 268 19.40 14.94 37.14
CA PRO A 268 19.64 16.32 36.69
C PRO A 268 19.02 16.65 35.32
N MET A 269 18.79 15.64 34.47
CA MET A 269 18.17 15.81 33.16
C MET A 269 16.63 15.90 33.20
N ASP A 270 15.99 15.60 34.34
CA ASP A 270 14.55 15.81 34.58
C ASP A 270 14.29 17.05 35.47
N SER A 271 15.29 17.46 36.25
CA SER A 271 15.28 18.64 37.13
C SER A 271 16.66 19.32 37.14
N PRO A 272 17.03 20.08 36.08
CA PRO A 272 18.37 20.69 35.98
C PRO A 272 18.53 21.95 36.84
N ASN A 273 17.43 22.45 37.42
CA ASN A 273 17.35 23.79 38.03
C ASN A 273 17.57 23.79 39.56
N THR A 274 17.79 22.64 40.18
CA THR A 274 17.87 22.45 41.63
C THR A 274 19.29 22.14 42.12
N CYS A 275 19.91 21.06 41.62
CA CYS A 275 21.35 20.85 41.74
C CYS A 275 21.94 19.97 40.62
N THR A 276 23.26 20.05 40.42
CA THR A 276 24.00 19.16 39.51
C THR A 276 24.00 17.69 39.94
N CYS A 277 23.46 17.39 41.13
CA CYS A 277 23.23 16.05 41.68
C CYS A 277 21.89 15.43 41.26
N GLY A 278 20.88 16.25 40.93
CA GLY A 278 19.48 15.82 40.90
C GLY A 278 18.82 15.88 42.29
N ASP A 279 17.49 15.94 42.33
CA ASP A 279 16.74 16.02 43.59
C ASP A 279 16.56 14.63 44.23
N GLU A 280 16.85 14.49 45.52
CA GLU A 280 16.45 13.32 46.30
C GLU A 280 15.06 13.54 46.90
N GLU A 281 14.06 12.82 46.39
CA GLU A 281 12.76 12.66 47.04
C GLU A 281 12.71 11.38 47.89
N LEU A 282 11.62 11.17 48.63
CA LEU A 282 11.32 9.84 49.16
C LEU A 282 11.12 8.85 48.00
N ASP A 283 11.49 7.60 48.21
CA ASP A 283 11.17 6.53 47.28
C ASP A 283 9.64 6.38 47.13
N GLY A 284 9.20 5.98 45.93
CA GLY A 284 7.84 5.50 45.70
C GLY A 284 7.75 4.00 45.99
N TYR A 285 6.66 3.39 45.52
CA TYR A 285 6.42 1.95 45.58
C TYR A 285 5.98 1.44 44.22
N ALA A 286 6.32 0.19 43.90
CA ALA A 286 5.81 -0.50 42.73
C ALA A 286 5.45 -1.97 43.01
N ASN A 287 4.35 -2.40 42.42
CA ASN A 287 3.89 -3.78 42.40
C ASN A 287 3.74 -4.27 40.95
N LEU A 288 4.06 -5.55 40.76
CA LEU A 288 3.95 -6.22 39.46
C LEU A 288 2.81 -7.23 39.53
N GLY A 289 1.80 -7.06 38.69
CA GLY A 289 0.73 -8.03 38.49
C GLY A 289 1.10 -9.03 37.39
N ALA A 290 0.33 -9.03 36.30
CA ALA A 290 0.61 -9.81 35.11
C ALA A 290 1.95 -9.43 34.46
N LYS A 291 2.62 -10.45 33.91
CA LYS A 291 3.97 -10.34 33.34
C LYS A 291 4.09 -9.20 32.32
N ASN A 292 5.00 -8.27 32.58
CA ASN A 292 5.54 -7.30 31.62
C ASN A 292 6.68 -7.93 30.78
N ASP A 293 7.04 -7.28 29.67
CA ASP A 293 8.18 -7.62 28.82
C ASP A 293 9.16 -6.46 28.78
N TRP A 294 10.12 -6.46 29.71
CA TRP A 294 11.09 -5.39 29.94
C TRP A 294 12.13 -5.20 28.82
N GLY A 295 12.20 -6.11 27.83
CA GLY A 295 13.23 -6.06 26.80
C GLY A 295 14.65 -6.22 27.39
N LYS A 296 15.46 -5.16 27.29
CA LYS A 296 16.79 -5.00 27.91
C LYS A 296 16.81 -3.94 29.02
N ALA A 297 15.67 -3.34 29.35
CA ALA A 297 15.60 -2.22 30.28
C ALA A 297 15.73 -2.65 31.75
N GLY A 298 16.40 -1.82 32.54
CA GLY A 298 16.51 -1.97 33.99
C GLY A 298 15.16 -1.83 34.71
N VAL A 299 15.04 -2.50 35.86
CA VAL A 299 13.88 -2.41 36.76
C VAL A 299 14.39 -2.31 38.20
N ASN A 300 14.24 -1.14 38.82
CA ASN A 300 14.71 -0.83 40.16
C ASN A 300 13.53 -0.64 41.11
N ILE A 301 13.12 -1.69 41.81
CA ILE A 301 12.05 -1.65 42.81
C ILE A 301 12.68 -1.71 44.20
N THR A 302 13.02 -0.53 44.73
CA THR A 302 13.51 -0.31 46.10
C THR A 302 12.44 -0.58 47.15
N GLN A 303 11.17 -0.23 46.89
CA GLN A 303 10.04 -0.51 47.77
C GLN A 303 8.84 -1.15 47.03
N LYS A 304 8.15 -2.06 47.72
CA LYS A 304 6.92 -2.72 47.23
C LYS A 304 5.70 -2.19 47.97
N GLY A 305 4.62 -2.00 47.22
CA GLY A 305 3.42 -1.30 47.67
C GLY A 305 2.36 -2.21 48.26
N ASN A 306 1.20 -1.62 48.59
CA ASN A 306 -0.03 -2.34 48.92
C ASN A 306 -1.03 -2.39 47.74
N PHE A 307 -0.80 -1.62 46.68
CA PHE A 307 -1.64 -1.60 45.48
C PHE A 307 -1.35 -2.82 44.57
N TYR A 308 -2.03 -3.94 44.83
CA TYR A 308 -1.80 -5.23 44.12
C TYR A 308 -2.79 -5.51 42.98
N ASN A 309 -3.93 -4.82 42.95
CA ASN A 309 -4.97 -4.94 41.91
C ASN A 309 -5.59 -3.55 41.72
N ALA A 310 -6.03 -3.21 40.51
CA ALA A 310 -6.86 -2.02 40.30
C ALA A 310 -8.33 -2.33 40.65
N ASP A 311 -9.03 -1.37 41.28
CA ASP A 311 -10.41 -1.54 41.80
C ASP A 311 -11.51 -1.54 40.72
N TYR A 312 -11.16 -1.83 39.46
CA TYR A 312 -12.07 -1.81 38.32
C TYR A 312 -11.88 -3.03 37.41
N LYS A 313 -12.77 -3.20 36.42
CA LYS A 313 -12.72 -4.32 35.48
C LYS A 313 -12.08 -3.89 34.16
N TYR A 314 -10.93 -4.49 33.86
CA TYR A 314 -10.12 -4.32 32.65
C TYR A 314 -9.81 -5.69 32.04
N LYS A 315 -9.26 -5.68 30.82
CA LYS A 315 -8.80 -6.89 30.13
C LYS A 315 -7.40 -6.66 29.59
N LEU A 316 -6.47 -7.55 29.95
CA LEU A 316 -5.12 -7.50 29.41
C LEU A 316 -5.09 -8.07 27.98
N THR A 317 -4.56 -7.28 27.06
CA THR A 317 -4.15 -7.74 25.73
C THR A 317 -3.02 -8.75 25.91
N PRO A 318 -3.04 -9.93 25.24
CA PRO A 318 -1.96 -10.90 25.40
C PRO A 318 -0.59 -10.28 25.09
N LEU A 319 0.35 -10.34 26.04
CA LEU A 319 1.63 -9.61 26.04
C LEU A 319 2.36 -9.56 24.68
N LYS A 320 2.38 -10.67 23.92
CA LYS A 320 3.02 -10.75 22.59
C LYS A 320 2.37 -9.87 21.51
N LEU A 321 1.10 -9.50 21.69
CA LEU A 321 0.30 -8.70 20.77
C LEU A 321 0.29 -7.22 21.16
N VAL A 322 0.65 -6.86 22.39
CA VAL A 322 0.66 -5.48 22.89
C VAL A 322 1.37 -4.51 21.95
N PRO A 323 2.56 -4.81 21.38
CA PRO A 323 3.23 -3.88 20.45
C PRO A 323 2.45 -3.70 19.13
N THR A 324 1.80 -4.75 18.63
CA THR A 324 0.97 -4.69 17.42
C THR A 324 -0.32 -3.93 17.66
N VAL A 325 -0.98 -4.17 18.81
CA VAL A 325 -2.22 -3.50 19.19
C VAL A 325 -1.97 -2.01 19.45
N ALA A 326 -0.95 -1.65 20.22
CA ALA A 326 -0.58 -0.26 20.48
C ALA A 326 -0.23 0.49 19.18
N LYS A 327 0.63 -0.05 18.30
CA LYS A 327 0.99 0.62 17.03
C LYS A 327 -0.15 0.76 16.01
N LEU A 328 -1.18 -0.10 16.08
CA LEU A 328 -2.35 -0.02 15.21
C LEU A 328 -3.45 0.89 15.77
N GLY A 329 -3.65 0.88 17.09
CA GLY A 329 -4.72 1.61 17.75
C GLY A 329 -4.34 3.00 18.27
N ALA A 330 -3.06 3.24 18.59
CA ALA A 330 -2.66 4.53 19.18
C ALA A 330 -2.62 5.68 18.16
N GLY A 331 -2.84 6.89 18.67
CA GLY A 331 -2.79 8.15 17.92
C GLY A 331 -4.08 8.50 17.17
N VAL A 332 -4.03 9.60 16.42
CA VAL A 332 -5.20 10.18 15.77
C VAL A 332 -5.72 9.36 14.58
N GLY A 333 -7.02 9.49 14.31
CA GLY A 333 -7.72 8.91 13.15
C GLY A 333 -8.26 7.49 13.36
N ARG A 334 -8.11 6.88 14.54
CA ARG A 334 -8.46 5.46 14.77
C ARG A 334 -9.89 5.20 15.25
N ILE A 335 -10.51 6.19 15.93
CA ILE A 335 -11.80 6.05 16.63
C ILE A 335 -12.96 5.66 15.70
N CYS A 336 -13.00 6.23 14.49
CA CYS A 336 -14.09 5.99 13.53
C CYS A 336 -14.18 4.54 13.04
N TYR A 337 -13.12 3.73 13.19
CA TYR A 337 -13.08 2.36 12.67
C TYR A 337 -13.89 1.36 13.53
N PHE A 338 -14.19 1.68 14.80
CA PHE A 338 -14.76 0.72 15.76
C PHE A 338 -16.05 1.15 16.49
N GLN A 339 -16.46 2.42 16.43
CA GLN A 339 -17.57 2.90 17.27
C GLN A 339 -18.99 2.46 16.80
N PHE A 340 -19.12 1.94 15.58
CA PHE A 340 -20.40 1.53 14.95
C PHE A 340 -21.11 0.30 15.57
N HIS A 341 -20.59 -0.29 16.65
CA HIS A 341 -21.01 -1.64 17.10
C HIS A 341 -21.66 -1.72 18.49
N LYS A 342 -22.03 -0.61 19.16
CA LYS A 342 -22.64 -0.75 20.51
C LYS A 342 -23.56 0.35 21.11
N ILE A 343 -23.96 1.39 20.37
CA ILE A 343 -24.90 2.40 20.93
C ILE A 343 -26.04 2.67 19.93
N LEU A 344 -27.25 2.27 20.31
CA LEU A 344 -28.50 2.84 19.81
C LEU A 344 -28.69 4.21 20.47
N PRO A 345 -28.81 5.32 19.72
CA PRO A 345 -29.11 6.63 20.29
C PRO A 345 -30.61 6.79 20.57
N GLU A 346 -30.96 7.37 21.71
CA GLU A 346 -32.34 7.82 21.99
C GLU A 346 -32.67 9.09 21.19
N LYS A 347 -33.96 9.33 20.88
CA LYS A 347 -34.43 10.54 20.20
C LYS A 347 -34.04 11.80 20.98
N GLY A 348 -33.42 12.79 20.34
CA GLY A 348 -32.95 14.01 21.02
C GLY A 348 -32.37 15.08 20.08
N GLU A 349 -33.23 15.66 19.25
CA GLU A 349 -33.09 16.95 18.53
C GLU A 349 -31.68 17.57 18.34
N THR A 350 -31.17 17.51 17.11
CA THR A 350 -30.91 18.76 16.35
C THR A 350 -30.89 18.45 14.86
N ARG A 351 -31.37 19.38 14.02
CA ARG A 351 -31.57 19.14 12.58
C ARG A 351 -30.27 18.67 11.88
N PRO A 352 -30.37 17.69 10.95
CA PRO A 352 -29.31 17.43 9.97
C PRO A 352 -28.94 18.69 9.18
N PRO A 353 -27.72 18.76 8.60
CA PRO A 353 -27.44 19.73 7.54
C PRO A 353 -28.43 19.58 6.37
N PRO A 354 -28.64 20.64 5.56
CA PRO A 354 -29.49 20.53 4.37
C PRO A 354 -29.01 19.38 3.48
N PRO A 355 -29.93 18.62 2.87
CA PRO A 355 -29.63 17.29 2.35
C PRO A 355 -28.69 17.33 1.14
N VAL A 356 -27.94 16.23 0.99
CA VAL A 356 -27.38 15.78 -0.29
C VAL A 356 -28.46 15.91 -1.37
N ALA A 357 -28.13 16.56 -2.49
CA ALA A 357 -29.12 17.19 -3.37
C ALA A 357 -30.10 16.18 -4.01
N CYS A 358 -31.25 15.96 -3.38
CA CYS A 358 -32.27 15.06 -3.90
C CYS A 358 -32.96 15.66 -5.14
N LEU A 359 -32.69 15.10 -6.33
CA LEU A 359 -33.27 15.57 -7.59
C LEU A 359 -34.62 14.91 -7.91
N SER A 360 -35.43 14.71 -6.88
CA SER A 360 -36.73 14.03 -6.91
C SER A 360 -37.51 14.42 -5.64
N ARG A 361 -38.68 13.81 -5.35
CA ARG A 361 -39.49 14.25 -4.20
C ARG A 361 -38.85 13.81 -2.88
N VAL A 362 -38.44 14.77 -2.07
CA VAL A 362 -38.18 14.54 -0.64
C VAL A 362 -39.51 14.32 0.09
N HIS A 363 -39.61 13.25 0.86
CA HIS A 363 -40.67 13.00 1.84
C HIS A 363 -40.06 12.97 3.24
N VAL A 364 -40.59 13.78 4.16
CA VAL A 364 -40.17 13.74 5.57
C VAL A 364 -40.88 12.58 6.25
N SER A 365 -40.09 11.60 6.69
CA SER A 365 -40.52 10.37 7.36
C SER A 365 -41.32 10.64 8.64
N LYS A 366 -42.28 9.75 8.93
CA LYS A 366 -43.21 9.82 10.06
C LYS A 366 -43.32 8.47 10.76
N ALA A 367 -43.87 8.46 11.98
CA ALA A 367 -44.16 7.21 12.69
C ALA A 367 -44.89 6.19 11.81
N ASN A 368 -44.31 4.99 11.68
CA ASN A 368 -44.77 3.87 10.84
C ASN A 368 -44.64 4.07 9.31
N ASP A 369 -43.87 5.05 8.83
CA ASP A 369 -43.34 5.00 7.46
C ASP A 369 -42.30 3.87 7.35
N THR A 370 -42.36 3.13 6.24
CA THR A 370 -41.52 1.96 5.93
C THR A 370 -41.22 1.96 4.43
N CYS A 371 -40.25 1.17 3.97
CA CYS A 371 -39.96 1.08 2.54
C CYS A 371 -41.20 0.62 1.76
N ASP A 372 -41.95 -0.36 2.30
CA ASP A 372 -43.18 -0.87 1.68
C ASP A 372 -44.34 0.15 1.72
N SER A 373 -44.55 0.86 2.83
CA SER A 373 -45.65 1.84 2.92
C SER A 373 -45.37 3.10 2.11
N LEU A 374 -44.11 3.53 1.98
CA LEU A 374 -43.71 4.61 1.09
C LEU A 374 -43.72 4.18 -0.38
N ALA A 375 -43.25 2.96 -0.70
CA ALA A 375 -43.31 2.39 -2.05
C ALA A 375 -44.72 2.32 -2.61
N LEU A 376 -45.66 1.79 -1.83
CA LEU A 376 -47.09 1.74 -2.17
C LEU A 376 -47.69 3.14 -2.34
N LYS A 377 -47.38 4.06 -1.43
CA LYS A 377 -47.95 5.42 -1.37
C LYS A 377 -47.45 6.34 -2.49
N TYR A 378 -46.19 6.16 -2.93
CA TYR A 378 -45.56 7.01 -3.93
C TYR A 378 -45.31 6.32 -5.27
N SER A 379 -45.69 5.04 -5.43
CA SER A 379 -45.46 4.24 -6.63
C SER A 379 -43.99 4.19 -7.02
N VAL A 380 -43.18 3.59 -6.13
CA VAL A 380 -41.72 3.42 -6.30
C VAL A 380 -41.29 2.04 -5.74
N SER A 381 -40.07 1.60 -6.02
CA SER A 381 -39.52 0.35 -5.44
C SER A 381 -39.14 0.51 -3.96
N SER A 382 -39.51 -0.46 -3.11
CA SER A 382 -39.12 -0.52 -1.69
C SER A 382 -37.60 -0.48 -1.53
N ALA A 383 -36.90 -1.27 -2.36
CA ALA A 383 -35.44 -1.38 -2.31
C ALA A 383 -34.75 -0.12 -2.81
N GLU A 384 -35.35 0.63 -3.74
CA GLU A 384 -34.78 1.89 -4.22
C GLU A 384 -34.91 3.02 -3.19
N ILE A 385 -35.96 3.02 -2.35
CA ILE A 385 -36.02 3.92 -1.18
C ILE A 385 -34.86 3.62 -0.23
N PHE A 386 -34.60 2.34 0.06
CA PHE A 386 -33.48 1.91 0.91
C PHE A 386 -32.11 2.30 0.32
N ILE A 387 -31.87 1.96 -0.94
CA ILE A 387 -30.56 2.15 -1.62
C ILE A 387 -30.22 3.63 -1.81
N ASN A 388 -31.21 4.49 -2.11
CA ASN A 388 -30.97 5.92 -2.34
C ASN A 388 -30.85 6.75 -1.05
N ASN A 389 -31.11 6.15 0.12
CA ASN A 389 -31.10 6.84 1.40
C ASN A 389 -30.26 6.04 2.41
N PRO A 390 -28.92 6.17 2.40
CA PRO A 390 -28.02 5.35 3.22
C PRO A 390 -28.21 5.55 4.74
N ASP A 391 -28.93 6.59 5.17
CA ASP A 391 -29.34 6.81 6.56
C ASP A 391 -30.50 5.89 7.01
N ILE A 392 -31.18 5.20 6.09
CA ILE A 392 -32.21 4.21 6.41
C ILE A 392 -31.54 2.88 6.78
N LEU A 393 -31.43 2.62 8.08
CA LEU A 393 -30.75 1.41 8.59
C LEU A 393 -31.62 0.14 8.51
N GLN A 394 -32.95 0.28 8.53
CA GLN A 394 -33.89 -0.84 8.39
C GLN A 394 -35.17 -0.39 7.66
N CYS A 395 -35.64 -1.20 6.71
CA CYS A 395 -36.81 -0.83 5.89
C CYS A 395 -38.15 -0.81 6.63
N ASP A 396 -38.28 -1.61 7.70
CA ASP A 396 -39.53 -1.77 8.45
C ASP A 396 -39.67 -0.80 9.64
N ASP A 397 -38.65 0.01 9.92
CA ASP A 397 -38.60 0.94 11.07
C ASP A 397 -37.76 2.18 10.70
N MET A 398 -38.41 3.21 10.14
CA MET A 398 -37.75 4.44 9.71
C MET A 398 -37.71 5.48 10.83
N VAL A 399 -36.53 6.07 11.05
CA VAL A 399 -36.34 7.20 11.98
C VAL A 399 -37.15 8.40 11.50
N GLU A 400 -38.03 8.91 12.36
CA GLU A 400 -38.93 10.03 12.07
C GLU A 400 -38.22 11.37 11.84
N ASP A 401 -38.88 12.28 11.12
CA ASP A 401 -38.41 13.63 10.77
C ASP A 401 -37.11 13.69 9.92
N VAL A 402 -36.67 12.54 9.40
CA VAL A 402 -35.57 12.45 8.42
C VAL A 402 -36.08 12.71 6.99
N PRO A 403 -35.43 13.58 6.20
CA PRO A 403 -35.79 13.83 4.80
C PRO A 403 -35.38 12.66 3.89
N ILE A 404 -36.35 11.82 3.49
CA ILE A 404 -36.14 10.67 2.60
C ILE A 404 -36.28 11.13 1.14
N CYS A 405 -35.24 10.94 0.34
CA CYS A 405 -35.27 11.14 -1.10
C CYS A 405 -35.99 9.97 -1.78
N LEU A 406 -37.23 10.18 -2.25
CA LEU A 406 -37.97 9.16 -3.00
C LEU A 406 -37.48 9.14 -4.45
N PRO A 407 -37.17 7.96 -5.03
CA PRO A 407 -36.81 7.87 -6.44
C PRO A 407 -37.98 8.27 -7.36
N PHE A 408 -37.72 8.37 -8.66
CA PHE A 408 -38.77 8.63 -9.64
C PHE A 408 -39.81 7.50 -9.69
N GLN A 409 -41.04 7.85 -10.07
CA GLN A 409 -42.18 6.94 -9.97
C GLN A 409 -42.12 5.83 -11.04
N CYS A 410 -42.58 4.63 -10.68
CA CYS A 410 -42.71 3.46 -11.54
C CYS A 410 -44.04 2.74 -11.25
N ASN A 411 -44.55 1.94 -12.19
CA ASN A 411 -45.63 1.01 -11.87
C ASN A 411 -45.09 -0.10 -10.96
N THR A 412 -45.74 -0.40 -9.84
CA THR A 412 -45.25 -1.38 -8.85
C THR A 412 -46.06 -2.68 -8.82
N TYR A 413 -45.39 -3.78 -8.52
CA TYR A 413 -46.02 -5.07 -8.20
C TYR A 413 -45.74 -5.44 -6.75
N GLN A 414 -46.73 -6.02 -6.06
CA GLN A 414 -46.57 -6.52 -4.70
C GLN A 414 -46.27 -8.03 -4.70
N VAL A 415 -45.04 -8.38 -4.31
CA VAL A 415 -44.53 -9.75 -4.19
C VAL A 415 -45.31 -10.55 -3.13
N LYS A 416 -45.80 -11.74 -3.49
CA LYS A 416 -46.51 -12.67 -2.60
C LYS A 416 -45.55 -13.66 -1.95
N GLU A 417 -46.01 -14.38 -0.92
CA GLU A 417 -45.16 -15.23 -0.06
C GLU A 417 -44.39 -16.37 -0.78
N ASN A 418 -44.92 -16.83 -1.92
CA ASN A 418 -44.32 -17.85 -2.79
C ASN A 418 -43.83 -17.29 -4.14
N ASP A 419 -43.86 -15.97 -4.35
CA ASP A 419 -43.42 -15.38 -5.61
C ASP A 419 -41.89 -15.48 -5.77
N THR A 420 -41.48 -15.66 -7.02
CA THR A 420 -40.09 -15.69 -7.47
C THR A 420 -39.93 -14.69 -8.61
N CYS A 421 -38.70 -14.27 -8.94
CA CYS A 421 -38.49 -13.44 -10.13
C CYS A 421 -39.05 -14.10 -11.40
N ALA A 422 -39.09 -15.44 -11.46
CA ALA A 422 -39.70 -16.17 -12.57
C ALA A 422 -41.24 -16.03 -12.61
N SER A 423 -41.94 -16.34 -11.50
CA SER A 423 -43.41 -16.29 -11.46
C SER A 423 -43.95 -14.87 -11.62
N VAL A 424 -43.23 -13.86 -11.11
CA VAL A 424 -43.60 -12.45 -11.26
C VAL A 424 -43.38 -11.99 -12.70
N SER A 425 -42.25 -12.36 -13.33
CA SER A 425 -42.02 -12.11 -14.77
C SER A 425 -43.08 -12.74 -15.66
N GLU A 426 -43.42 -14.01 -15.41
CA GLU A 426 -44.45 -14.76 -16.15
C GLU A 426 -45.84 -14.14 -15.97
N PHE A 427 -46.23 -13.77 -14.74
CA PHE A 427 -47.51 -13.08 -14.47
C PHE A 427 -47.60 -11.70 -15.13
N LEU A 428 -46.49 -10.98 -15.25
CA LEU A 428 -46.42 -9.65 -15.87
C LEU A 428 -46.19 -9.69 -17.39
N GLY A 429 -45.93 -10.86 -17.99
CA GLY A 429 -45.66 -10.99 -19.42
C GLY A 429 -44.32 -10.41 -19.88
N ILE A 430 -43.33 -10.31 -18.99
CA ILE A 430 -41.98 -9.76 -19.26
C ILE A 430 -40.90 -10.81 -19.03
N THR A 431 -39.70 -10.66 -19.59
CA THR A 431 -38.63 -11.64 -19.31
C THR A 431 -37.98 -11.41 -17.94
N ILE A 432 -37.38 -12.47 -17.38
CA ILE A 432 -36.60 -12.39 -16.13
C ILE A 432 -35.42 -11.43 -16.26
N LYS A 433 -34.87 -11.27 -17.48
CA LYS A 433 -33.81 -10.29 -17.79
C LYS A 433 -34.32 -8.86 -17.66
N ASP A 434 -35.53 -8.59 -18.13
CA ASP A 434 -36.12 -7.24 -18.12
C ASP A 434 -36.58 -6.87 -16.70
N PHE A 435 -37.23 -7.80 -15.99
CA PHE A 435 -37.56 -7.64 -14.56
C PHE A 435 -36.32 -7.36 -13.71
N LYS A 436 -35.17 -8.01 -14.01
CA LYS A 436 -33.88 -7.72 -13.39
C LYS A 436 -33.23 -6.43 -13.87
N SER A 437 -33.54 -5.92 -15.06
CA SER A 437 -33.09 -4.59 -15.49
C SER A 437 -33.81 -3.46 -14.74
N LEU A 438 -35.06 -3.70 -14.33
CA LEU A 438 -35.88 -2.81 -13.51
C LEU A 438 -35.64 -2.99 -12.00
N ASN A 439 -35.15 -4.17 -11.56
CA ASN A 439 -34.88 -4.48 -10.16
C ASN A 439 -33.48 -5.13 -10.02
N PRO A 440 -32.40 -4.36 -10.28
CA PRO A 440 -31.02 -4.88 -10.44
C PRO A 440 -30.41 -5.44 -9.16
N TRP A 441 -30.98 -5.10 -8.01
CA TRP A 441 -30.62 -5.57 -6.68
C TRP A 441 -31.09 -7.01 -6.39
N SER A 442 -31.91 -7.61 -7.27
CA SER A 442 -32.32 -9.02 -7.13
C SER A 442 -31.22 -9.97 -7.62
N SER A 443 -30.64 -10.73 -6.70
CA SER A 443 -29.71 -11.83 -6.99
C SER A 443 -30.40 -12.96 -7.78
N GLY A 444 -29.63 -13.92 -8.32
CA GLY A 444 -30.17 -14.99 -9.15
C GLY A 444 -29.94 -16.38 -8.54
N GLY A 445 -30.96 -16.98 -7.93
CA GLY A 445 -30.78 -18.30 -7.32
C GLY A 445 -32.02 -19.07 -6.86
N ALA A 446 -33.22 -18.81 -7.39
CA ALA A 446 -34.42 -19.66 -7.23
C ALA A 446 -34.74 -20.16 -5.80
N TYR A 447 -34.66 -19.29 -4.78
CA TYR A 447 -35.44 -19.39 -3.53
C TYR A 447 -35.43 -18.02 -2.79
N LYS A 448 -36.57 -17.31 -2.79
CA LYS A 448 -36.82 -16.02 -2.10
C LYS A 448 -35.76 -14.91 -2.32
N ASP A 449 -35.59 -14.48 -3.57
CA ASP A 449 -34.67 -13.41 -4.02
C ASP A 449 -35.12 -11.94 -3.70
N PHE A 450 -35.95 -11.69 -2.67
CA PHE A 450 -36.51 -10.36 -2.34
C PHE A 450 -36.17 -9.86 -0.92
N PRO A 451 -34.92 -9.41 -0.65
CA PRO A 451 -34.46 -9.08 0.71
C PRO A 451 -34.81 -7.66 1.22
N PHE A 452 -35.27 -6.74 0.38
CA PHE A 452 -35.42 -5.30 0.72
C PHE A 452 -36.83 -4.74 0.50
N GLY A 453 -37.86 -5.55 0.82
CA GLY A 453 -39.28 -5.16 0.74
C GLY A 453 -40.07 -5.90 -0.34
N LYS A 454 -41.38 -5.60 -0.41
CA LYS A 454 -42.37 -6.33 -1.21
C LYS A 454 -42.81 -5.61 -2.49
N PHE A 455 -42.51 -4.32 -2.65
CA PHE A 455 -42.89 -3.57 -3.85
C PHE A 455 -41.72 -3.39 -4.80
N VAL A 456 -41.90 -3.86 -6.04
CA VAL A 456 -40.87 -3.92 -7.09
C VAL A 456 -41.34 -3.18 -8.34
N CYS A 457 -40.45 -2.53 -9.07
CA CYS A 457 -40.81 -1.79 -10.29
C CYS A 457 -41.09 -2.75 -11.46
N THR A 458 -42.10 -2.41 -12.27
CA THR A 458 -42.55 -3.15 -13.47
C THR A 458 -42.48 -2.31 -14.75
N THR A 459 -42.18 -1.02 -14.60
CA THR A 459 -41.74 -0.10 -15.66
C THR A 459 -40.41 0.53 -15.23
N PRO A 460 -39.70 1.24 -16.13
CA PRO A 460 -38.70 2.21 -15.72
C PRO A 460 -39.24 3.24 -14.70
N SER A 461 -38.30 3.89 -14.02
CA SER A 461 -38.55 4.95 -13.04
C SER A 461 -38.27 6.33 -13.68
N ASP A 462 -39.24 6.86 -14.43
CA ASP A 462 -39.16 8.11 -15.19
C ASP A 462 -40.31 9.08 -14.85
N GLY A 463 -39.99 10.15 -14.11
CA GLY A 463 -40.98 11.10 -13.57
C GLY A 463 -41.44 12.16 -14.56
N HIS A 464 -42.75 12.44 -14.58
CA HIS A 464 -43.35 13.50 -15.41
C HIS A 464 -42.87 14.92 -15.06
N TYR A 465 -42.56 15.71 -16.09
CA TYR A 465 -42.35 17.16 -16.02
C TYR A 465 -43.44 17.89 -16.84
N ASN A 466 -43.92 19.04 -16.35
CA ASN A 466 -45.25 19.55 -16.74
C ASN A 466 -45.28 21.07 -17.07
N ARG A 467 -44.26 21.61 -17.75
CA ARG A 467 -44.30 22.92 -18.44
C ARG A 467 -44.18 22.72 -19.96
N THR A 468 -44.95 23.46 -20.75
CA THR A 468 -45.03 23.27 -22.22
C THR A 468 -44.02 24.15 -22.95
N ILE A 469 -43.13 23.53 -23.75
CA ILE A 469 -42.02 24.23 -24.41
C ILE A 469 -42.39 24.61 -25.85
N ASN A 470 -42.39 25.91 -26.17
CA ASN A 470 -42.42 26.39 -27.57
C ASN A 470 -41.02 26.23 -28.19
N LYS A 471 -40.71 25.05 -28.78
CA LYS A 471 -39.46 24.81 -29.52
C LYS A 471 -39.37 25.51 -30.89
N SER A 472 -39.97 26.69 -31.05
CA SER A 472 -39.95 27.47 -32.29
C SER A 472 -38.60 28.19 -32.50
N GLY A 473 -37.71 27.60 -33.30
CA GLY A 473 -36.43 28.18 -33.74
C GLY A 473 -35.57 27.13 -34.46
N PRO A 474 -34.58 27.51 -35.28
CA PRO A 474 -33.82 26.63 -36.18
C PRO A 474 -32.75 25.79 -35.44
N ALA A 475 -33.18 25.05 -34.41
CA ALA A 475 -32.31 24.34 -33.47
C ALA A 475 -33.05 23.17 -32.81
N ASP A 476 -33.16 22.02 -33.49
CA ASP A 476 -33.63 20.76 -32.87
C ASP A 476 -32.51 20.06 -32.04
N SER A 477 -31.45 20.80 -31.70
CA SER A 477 -30.30 20.36 -30.90
C SER A 477 -29.72 21.52 -30.08
N ASN A 478 -28.65 21.24 -29.33
CA ASN A 478 -27.81 22.19 -28.58
C ASN A 478 -27.29 23.37 -29.43
N TYR A 479 -27.25 23.20 -30.76
CA TYR A 479 -26.78 24.19 -31.72
C TYR A 479 -27.89 24.58 -32.69
N ALA A 480 -27.87 25.85 -33.10
CA ALA A 480 -28.71 26.36 -34.17
C ALA A 480 -27.98 26.35 -35.52
N ASP A 481 -28.72 26.11 -36.60
CA ASP A 481 -28.18 26.10 -37.96
C ASP A 481 -28.18 27.50 -38.61
N GLU A 482 -29.03 28.42 -38.14
CA GLU A 482 -29.07 29.82 -38.56
C GLU A 482 -29.06 30.79 -37.36
N VAL A 483 -28.51 32.00 -37.55
CA VAL A 483 -28.51 33.08 -36.55
C VAL A 483 -29.86 33.81 -36.60
N VAL A 484 -30.50 34.02 -35.45
CA VAL A 484 -31.74 34.81 -35.34
C VAL A 484 -31.46 36.19 -34.76
N PRO A 485 -32.30 37.21 -35.02
CA PRO A 485 -32.11 38.56 -34.49
C PRO A 485 -31.98 38.57 -32.96
N ARG A 486 -30.96 39.29 -32.48
CA ARG A 486 -30.67 39.45 -31.04
C ARG A 486 -31.76 40.29 -30.35
N PRO A 487 -32.38 39.80 -29.26
CA PRO A 487 -33.32 40.58 -28.45
C PRO A 487 -32.67 41.83 -27.81
N GLU A 488 -33.46 42.88 -27.59
CA GLU A 488 -32.98 44.12 -26.93
C GLU A 488 -32.56 43.87 -25.46
N ASN A 489 -33.19 42.90 -24.79
CA ASN A 489 -32.86 42.50 -23.41
C ASN A 489 -31.71 41.46 -23.32
N ALA A 490 -31.00 41.17 -24.41
CA ALA A 490 -29.94 40.16 -24.42
C ALA A 490 -28.67 40.59 -23.68
N ASP A 491 -28.16 39.72 -22.80
CA ASP A 491 -26.95 39.92 -21.99
C ASP A 491 -25.78 40.48 -22.82
N PRO A 492 -25.18 41.63 -22.45
CA PRO A 492 -24.15 42.30 -23.27
C PRO A 492 -22.93 41.47 -23.64
N THR A 493 -22.62 40.41 -22.89
CA THR A 493 -21.51 39.48 -23.16
C THR A 493 -21.92 38.29 -24.03
N ALA A 494 -23.21 37.94 -24.03
CA ALA A 494 -23.74 36.80 -24.77
C ALA A 494 -23.50 36.92 -26.28
N ASN A 495 -23.24 35.77 -26.92
CA ASN A 495 -22.71 35.72 -28.26
C ASN A 495 -23.70 36.24 -29.33
N GLN A 496 -23.19 36.90 -30.37
CA GLN A 496 -24.01 37.41 -31.48
C GLN A 496 -24.37 36.33 -32.50
N GLN A 497 -23.61 35.22 -32.57
CA GLN A 497 -23.88 34.06 -33.39
C GLN A 497 -24.84 33.10 -32.66
N CYS A 498 -26.09 33.52 -32.48
CA CYS A 498 -27.09 32.75 -31.73
C CYS A 498 -28.40 32.58 -32.51
N GLY A 499 -28.92 31.35 -32.57
CA GLY A 499 -30.18 31.01 -33.25
C GLY A 499 -31.35 30.71 -32.31
N ARG A 500 -31.13 30.63 -30.99
CA ARG A 500 -32.22 30.63 -29.99
C ARG A 500 -31.84 31.40 -28.73
N TRP A 501 -32.68 32.37 -28.38
CA TRP A 501 -32.58 33.16 -27.16
C TRP A 501 -33.68 32.76 -26.17
N TYR A 502 -33.38 32.78 -24.88
CA TYR A 502 -34.34 32.57 -23.81
C TYR A 502 -34.23 33.67 -22.77
N THR A 503 -35.37 34.25 -22.38
CA THR A 503 -35.44 35.23 -21.28
C THR A 503 -35.73 34.47 -19.99
N VAL A 504 -34.85 34.60 -19.01
CA VAL A 504 -34.97 33.94 -17.69
C VAL A 504 -36.20 34.44 -16.95
N GLU A 505 -37.02 33.53 -16.42
CA GLU A 505 -38.12 33.84 -15.50
C GLU A 505 -37.65 33.88 -14.04
N GLU A 506 -38.46 34.45 -13.14
CA GLU A 506 -38.09 34.66 -11.72
C GLU A 506 -37.97 33.34 -10.91
N GLU A 507 -38.49 32.23 -11.45
CA GLU A 507 -38.38 30.87 -10.88
C GLU A 507 -37.33 29.99 -11.58
N ASP A 508 -36.64 30.48 -12.62
CA ASP A 508 -35.70 29.65 -13.38
C ASP A 508 -34.39 29.40 -12.63
N ASP A 509 -33.92 28.16 -12.69
CA ASP A 509 -32.59 27.77 -12.27
C ASP A 509 -31.77 27.25 -13.46
N CYS A 510 -30.46 27.13 -13.30
CA CYS A 510 -29.61 26.72 -14.41
C CYS A 510 -29.92 25.30 -14.92
N LEU A 511 -30.36 24.38 -14.07
CA LEU A 511 -30.79 23.04 -14.50
C LEU A 511 -32.15 23.08 -15.21
N SER A 512 -33.08 23.96 -14.82
CA SER A 512 -34.34 24.16 -15.57
C SER A 512 -34.07 24.68 -16.98
N VAL A 513 -33.29 25.76 -17.12
CA VAL A 513 -32.97 26.39 -18.41
C VAL A 513 -32.18 25.44 -19.31
N LEU A 514 -31.19 24.74 -18.77
CA LEU A 514 -30.39 23.77 -19.52
C LEU A 514 -31.21 22.56 -19.97
N GLY A 515 -32.02 21.98 -19.08
CA GLY A 515 -32.88 20.84 -19.41
C GLY A 515 -34.01 21.20 -20.38
N GLN A 516 -34.56 22.41 -20.30
CA GLN A 516 -35.61 22.91 -21.19
C GLN A 516 -35.13 23.17 -22.63
N HIS A 517 -33.83 23.43 -22.81
CA HIS A 517 -33.21 23.71 -24.10
C HIS A 517 -32.16 22.68 -24.53
N ASP A 518 -32.18 21.49 -23.92
CA ASP A 518 -31.31 20.33 -24.21
C ASP A 518 -29.80 20.66 -24.18
N MET A 519 -29.39 21.65 -23.38
CA MET A 519 -28.09 22.32 -23.47
C MET A 519 -27.17 21.94 -22.30
N SER A 520 -25.83 21.93 -22.51
CA SER A 520 -24.87 21.62 -21.45
C SER A 520 -24.40 22.89 -20.72
N LEU A 521 -24.27 22.84 -19.38
CA LEU A 521 -23.91 23.96 -18.50
C LEU A 521 -22.80 24.85 -19.06
N SER A 522 -21.65 24.27 -19.40
CA SER A 522 -20.49 25.05 -19.76
C SER A 522 -20.41 25.41 -21.26
N LEU A 523 -21.42 25.01 -22.05
CA LEU A 523 -21.73 25.57 -23.38
C LEU A 523 -22.60 26.80 -23.23
N PHE A 524 -23.53 26.78 -22.26
CA PHE A 524 -24.27 27.96 -21.85
C PHE A 524 -23.36 29.03 -21.26
N THR A 525 -22.33 28.69 -20.45
CA THR A 525 -21.33 29.68 -20.01
C THR A 525 -20.33 30.08 -21.09
N ALA A 526 -20.15 29.29 -22.17
CA ALA A 526 -19.33 29.67 -23.32
C ALA A 526 -20.08 30.63 -24.26
N ALA A 527 -21.38 30.41 -24.45
CA ALA A 527 -22.26 31.30 -25.21
C ALA A 527 -22.65 32.57 -24.42
N ASN A 528 -22.57 32.54 -23.08
CA ASN A 528 -22.93 33.63 -22.17
C ASN A 528 -21.83 33.84 -21.10
N PRO A 529 -20.72 34.56 -21.42
CA PRO A 529 -19.56 34.71 -20.54
C PRO A 529 -19.81 35.37 -19.17
N SER A 530 -20.94 36.05 -18.98
CA SER A 530 -21.38 36.59 -17.68
C SER A 530 -21.83 35.51 -16.68
N ILE A 531 -22.20 34.32 -17.16
CA ILE A 531 -22.69 33.22 -16.32
C ILE A 531 -21.54 32.44 -15.70
N SER A 532 -21.46 32.38 -14.37
CA SER A 532 -20.42 31.64 -13.67
C SER A 532 -20.66 30.12 -13.68
N PRO A 533 -19.77 29.29 -14.25
CA PRO A 533 -19.94 27.83 -14.27
C PRO A 533 -19.87 27.19 -12.87
N ARG A 534 -19.43 27.92 -11.84
CA ARG A 534 -19.43 27.46 -10.44
C ARG A 534 -20.67 27.86 -9.64
N ASN A 535 -21.50 28.78 -10.16
CA ASN A 535 -22.71 29.25 -9.48
C ASN A 535 -23.74 29.77 -10.49
N CYS A 536 -24.08 28.94 -11.48
CA CYS A 536 -24.81 29.35 -12.68
C CYS A 536 -26.20 29.92 -12.35
N THR A 537 -26.98 29.25 -11.49
CA THR A 537 -28.31 29.72 -11.08
C THR A 537 -28.27 31.14 -10.48
N ALA A 538 -27.31 31.42 -9.59
CA ALA A 538 -27.16 32.76 -9.01
C ALA A 538 -26.48 33.78 -9.94
N SER A 539 -26.15 33.39 -11.17
CA SER A 539 -25.66 34.27 -12.24
C SER A 539 -26.75 34.61 -13.28
N LEU A 540 -27.87 33.88 -13.28
CA LEU A 540 -29.03 34.19 -14.12
C LEU A 540 -29.71 35.45 -13.60
N ILE A 541 -30.06 36.38 -14.50
CA ILE A 541 -30.79 37.60 -14.18
C ILE A 541 -32.20 37.49 -14.78
N PRO A 542 -33.28 37.43 -13.97
CA PRO A 542 -34.65 37.42 -14.46
C PRO A 542 -34.95 38.63 -15.35
N GLY A 543 -35.66 38.38 -16.47
CA GLY A 543 -35.93 39.37 -17.51
C GLY A 543 -34.78 39.62 -18.50
N GLN A 544 -33.59 39.06 -18.28
CA GLN A 544 -32.47 39.12 -19.22
C GLN A 544 -32.47 37.92 -20.18
N ALA A 545 -32.19 38.17 -21.46
CA ALA A 545 -32.11 37.12 -22.47
C ALA A 545 -30.69 36.57 -22.64
N TYR A 546 -30.57 35.25 -22.63
CA TYR A 546 -29.32 34.52 -22.82
C TYR A 546 -29.42 33.60 -24.04
N CYS A 547 -28.28 33.31 -24.65
CA CYS A 547 -28.19 32.41 -25.78
C CYS A 547 -28.33 30.95 -25.30
N VAL A 548 -29.38 30.27 -25.75
CA VAL A 548 -29.69 28.84 -25.46
C VAL A 548 -29.72 28.01 -26.76
N GLY A 549 -28.96 28.45 -27.76
CA GLY A 549 -28.81 27.80 -29.06
C GLY A 549 -27.81 28.58 -29.91
N PRO A 550 -26.51 28.58 -29.54
CA PRO A 550 -25.46 29.18 -30.35
C PRO A 550 -25.38 28.49 -31.72
N THR A 551 -24.94 29.20 -32.75
CA THR A 551 -24.50 28.54 -33.99
C THR A 551 -23.06 28.07 -33.85
N LYS A 552 -22.64 27.12 -34.68
CA LYS A 552 -21.30 26.50 -34.65
C LYS A 552 -20.14 27.46 -34.98
N ASN A 553 -20.46 28.72 -35.29
CA ASN A 553 -19.51 29.81 -35.56
C ASN A 553 -19.37 30.78 -34.37
N ALA A 554 -20.03 30.50 -33.24
CA ALA A 554 -20.03 31.38 -32.07
C ALA A 554 -18.68 31.43 -31.35
N LEU A 555 -17.94 30.32 -31.33
CA LEU A 555 -16.76 30.19 -30.49
C LEU A 555 -15.45 30.45 -31.30
N PRO A 556 -14.49 31.25 -30.80
CA PRO A 556 -13.38 31.81 -31.58
C PRO A 556 -12.16 30.87 -31.78
N GLU A 557 -11.41 31.04 -32.87
CA GLU A 557 -10.28 30.17 -33.22
C GLU A 557 -9.15 30.04 -32.16
N SER A 558 -8.38 28.96 -32.29
CA SER A 558 -7.58 28.30 -31.25
C SER A 558 -6.69 29.18 -30.37
N TYR A 559 -6.81 28.99 -29.05
CA TYR A 559 -5.72 29.23 -28.10
C TYR A 559 -4.59 28.20 -28.29
N ALA A 560 -3.34 28.66 -28.34
CA ALA A 560 -2.18 27.78 -28.25
C ALA A 560 -1.95 27.34 -26.80
N PRO A 561 -1.82 26.02 -26.49
CA PRO A 561 -1.70 25.55 -25.12
C PRO A 561 -0.30 25.78 -24.52
N PRO A 562 -0.18 26.05 -23.20
CA PRO A 562 1.11 26.10 -22.52
C PRO A 562 1.78 24.71 -22.47
N ALA A 563 3.12 24.70 -22.44
CA ALA A 563 3.98 23.56 -22.80
C ALA A 563 4.03 22.37 -21.81
N HIS A 564 2.95 22.10 -21.07
CA HIS A 564 2.97 21.24 -19.87
C HIS A 564 1.83 20.20 -19.78
N TRP A 565 1.10 19.95 -20.87
CA TRP A 565 -0.07 19.05 -20.87
C TRP A 565 0.19 17.77 -21.70
N ARG A 566 0.41 16.63 -21.01
CA ARG A 566 0.35 15.26 -21.57
C ARG A 566 -0.78 14.45 -20.86
N HIS A 567 -1.09 13.25 -21.35
CA HIS A 567 -2.37 12.53 -21.14
C HIS A 567 -2.24 11.25 -20.27
N GLY A 568 -3.34 10.76 -19.67
CA GLY A 568 -3.40 9.59 -18.76
C GLY A 568 -4.83 9.04 -18.55
N CYS A 569 -5.03 7.99 -17.73
CA CYS A 569 -6.27 7.16 -17.67
C CYS A 569 -6.50 6.49 -16.27
N TYR A 570 -7.74 6.13 -15.86
CA TYR A 570 -8.09 5.70 -14.47
C TYR A 570 -8.96 4.42 -14.26
N PHE A 571 -8.58 3.53 -13.32
CA PHE A 571 -9.12 2.18 -13.03
C PHE A 571 -9.98 2.07 -11.74
N SER A 572 -10.71 0.95 -11.57
CA SER A 572 -11.56 0.67 -10.38
C SER A 572 -11.29 -0.71 -9.78
N GLY A 573 -11.02 -0.80 -8.47
CA GLY A 573 -10.58 -2.07 -7.85
C GLY A 573 -10.26 -2.12 -6.34
N ASN A 574 -10.86 -1.27 -5.49
CA ASN A 574 -10.72 -1.17 -4.02
C ASN A 574 -9.39 -0.61 -3.45
N GLU A 575 -9.49 0.58 -2.84
CA GLU A 575 -9.35 0.79 -1.37
C GLU A 575 -8.29 -0.09 -0.66
N ASP A 576 -7.16 0.43 -0.14
CA ASP A 576 -7.01 1.64 0.68
C ASP A 576 -5.52 2.03 0.90
N PHE A 577 -5.18 3.26 1.32
CA PHE A 577 -5.19 4.48 0.50
C PHE A 577 -4.27 5.60 1.03
N TYR A 578 -3.60 6.30 0.11
CA TYR A 578 -3.21 7.72 0.21
C TYR A 578 -3.13 8.30 -1.22
N ARG A 579 -4.18 8.74 -1.91
CA ARG A 579 -5.62 8.97 -1.60
C ARG A 579 -6.47 8.72 -2.89
N PRO A 580 -7.82 8.66 -2.81
CA PRO A 580 -8.65 8.23 -3.96
C PRO A 580 -8.97 9.31 -5.00
N THR A 581 -9.04 8.88 -6.26
CA THR A 581 -10.26 9.09 -7.07
C THR A 581 -11.22 7.96 -6.70
N LEU A 582 -12.49 8.25 -6.39
CA LEU A 582 -13.41 7.25 -5.84
C LEU A 582 -14.20 6.53 -6.95
N ALA A 583 -14.00 5.22 -7.05
CA ALA A 583 -14.76 4.33 -7.93
C ALA A 583 -15.14 3.03 -7.18
N LEU A 584 -16.43 2.69 -7.18
CA LEU A 584 -16.98 1.53 -6.46
C LEU A 584 -16.56 0.21 -7.14
N ALA A 585 -15.97 -0.73 -6.38
CA ALA A 585 -15.62 -2.07 -6.88
C ALA A 585 -15.52 -3.19 -5.80
N GLY A 586 -16.36 -3.14 -4.75
CA GLY A 586 -16.34 -4.07 -3.61
C GLY A 586 -16.15 -5.56 -3.97
N PRO A 587 -15.19 -6.30 -3.38
CA PRO A 587 -14.62 -7.49 -4.01
C PRO A 587 -15.37 -8.81 -3.69
N ARG A 588 -16.70 -8.86 -3.84
CA ARG A 588 -17.46 -10.13 -3.76
C ARG A 588 -18.93 -10.13 -4.25
N LEU A 589 -19.28 -9.43 -5.33
CA LEU A 589 -20.62 -9.54 -5.96
C LEU A 589 -20.55 -9.95 -7.43
N ASN A 590 -21.26 -11.03 -7.78
CA ASN A 590 -21.47 -11.45 -9.16
C ASN A 590 -22.69 -10.69 -9.73
N HIS A 591 -22.45 -9.76 -10.67
CA HIS A 591 -23.45 -9.05 -11.50
C HIS A 591 -24.54 -8.24 -10.75
N ILE A 592 -24.43 -6.90 -10.80
CA ILE A 592 -25.50 -5.94 -10.49
C ILE A 592 -25.52 -4.84 -11.59
N LYS A 593 -26.70 -4.25 -11.85
CA LYS A 593 -26.91 -3.09 -12.75
C LYS A 593 -27.59 -1.90 -11.98
N PRO A 594 -28.47 -1.03 -12.51
CA PRO A 594 -28.08 0.38 -12.61
C PRO A 594 -28.44 1.33 -11.44
N LEU A 595 -27.68 2.45 -11.35
CA LEU A 595 -27.97 3.69 -10.62
C LEU A 595 -28.81 4.66 -11.48
N SER A 596 -29.41 5.68 -10.85
CA SER A 596 -30.11 6.75 -11.57
C SER A 596 -29.25 8.02 -11.77
N ILE A 597 -29.62 8.85 -12.75
CA ILE A 597 -29.00 10.17 -13.00
C ILE A 597 -29.10 11.04 -11.74
N SER A 598 -30.27 11.04 -11.11
CA SER A 598 -30.55 11.80 -9.89
C SER A 598 -29.74 11.31 -8.70
N SER A 599 -29.61 9.99 -8.49
CA SER A 599 -28.71 9.41 -7.47
C SER A 599 -27.26 9.87 -7.67
N CYS A 600 -26.81 9.98 -8.92
CA CYS A 600 -25.44 10.39 -9.24
C CYS A 600 -25.19 11.88 -9.02
N GLN A 601 -26.05 12.75 -9.56
CA GLN A 601 -25.94 14.19 -9.38
C GLN A 601 -26.04 14.58 -7.89
N ALA A 602 -26.90 13.91 -7.12
CA ALA A 602 -26.98 14.04 -5.67
C ALA A 602 -25.63 13.74 -5.02
N TYR A 603 -25.07 12.56 -5.30
CA TYR A 603 -23.79 12.09 -4.77
C TYR A 603 -22.64 13.07 -5.09
N CYS A 604 -22.53 13.57 -6.33
CA CYS A 604 -21.49 14.54 -6.70
C CYS A 604 -21.65 15.90 -6.01
N LEU A 605 -22.89 16.39 -5.87
CA LEU A 605 -23.17 17.63 -5.15
C LEU A 605 -22.85 17.52 -3.66
N SER A 606 -22.98 16.34 -3.04
CA SER A 606 -22.52 16.10 -1.66
C SER A 606 -21.01 16.32 -1.47
N LEU A 607 -20.23 16.05 -2.53
CA LEU A 607 -18.78 16.19 -2.56
C LEU A 607 -18.33 17.58 -3.03
N SER A 608 -19.27 18.47 -3.40
CA SER A 608 -19.01 19.79 -4.02
C SER A 608 -18.24 19.70 -5.36
N LEU A 609 -18.44 18.62 -6.13
CA LEU A 609 -17.78 18.37 -7.41
C LEU A 609 -18.76 18.46 -8.58
N PRO A 610 -18.38 19.04 -9.74
CA PRO A 610 -19.21 18.98 -10.93
C PRO A 610 -19.37 17.56 -11.47
N VAL A 611 -20.50 17.34 -12.16
CA VAL A 611 -20.95 16.03 -12.66
C VAL A 611 -20.53 15.86 -14.11
N PHE A 612 -19.88 14.75 -14.44
CA PHE A 612 -19.38 14.47 -15.79
C PHE A 612 -19.80 13.06 -16.24
N GLY A 613 -21.07 12.96 -16.67
CA GLY A 613 -21.62 11.81 -17.37
C GLY A 613 -22.01 10.60 -16.49
N LEU A 614 -22.70 9.65 -17.11
CA LEU A 614 -23.02 8.32 -16.56
C LEU A 614 -22.78 7.26 -17.63
N GLN A 615 -22.29 6.08 -17.23
CA GLN A 615 -22.05 4.95 -18.13
C GLN A 615 -23.09 3.85 -17.90
N ASN A 616 -23.82 3.46 -18.96
CA ASN A 616 -24.81 2.36 -18.96
C ASN A 616 -25.92 2.44 -17.88
N ARG A 617 -26.11 3.63 -17.27
CA ARG A 617 -26.78 3.84 -15.97
C ARG A 617 -26.09 3.14 -14.78
N ASP A 618 -25.08 2.29 -14.97
CA ASP A 618 -24.47 1.46 -13.91
C ASP A 618 -23.44 2.19 -13.04
N THR A 619 -22.96 3.37 -13.45
CA THR A 619 -21.81 4.04 -12.80
C THR A 619 -21.94 5.57 -12.82
N CYS A 620 -21.57 6.20 -11.71
CA CYS A 620 -21.55 7.65 -11.48
C CYS A 620 -20.10 8.19 -11.39
N ILE A 621 -19.87 9.44 -11.83
CA ILE A 621 -18.54 10.08 -11.78
C ILE A 621 -18.64 11.56 -11.37
N CYS A 622 -17.79 11.97 -10.41
CA CYS A 622 -17.77 13.30 -9.79
C CYS A 622 -16.32 13.81 -9.70
N ASP A 623 -15.98 14.96 -10.28
CA ASP A 623 -14.60 15.48 -10.28
C ASP A 623 -14.54 16.99 -10.58
N ASP A 624 -13.65 17.74 -9.91
CA ASP A 624 -13.35 19.15 -10.24
C ASP A 624 -12.38 19.30 -11.43
N ARG A 625 -11.82 18.18 -11.90
CA ARG A 625 -10.72 18.11 -12.89
C ARG A 625 -10.99 17.16 -14.07
N LEU A 626 -12.24 16.81 -14.35
CA LEU A 626 -12.56 15.78 -15.36
C LEU A 626 -12.18 16.20 -16.79
N ARG A 627 -10.92 15.95 -17.15
CA ARG A 627 -10.37 16.02 -18.51
C ARG A 627 -10.96 14.88 -19.34
N MET A 628 -12.19 15.07 -19.81
CA MET A 628 -12.78 14.18 -20.78
C MET A 628 -12.25 14.43 -22.20
N ASP A 629 -10.96 14.17 -22.44
CA ASP A 629 -10.47 13.75 -23.77
C ASP A 629 -10.72 12.25 -23.97
N SER A 630 -11.94 11.89 -23.59
CA SER A 630 -12.55 10.58 -23.67
C SER A 630 -13.22 10.50 -25.04
N ARG A 631 -12.41 10.45 -26.13
CA ARG A 631 -12.72 10.16 -27.57
C ARG A 631 -11.42 10.62 -28.43
N PRO A 632 -10.80 9.95 -29.49
CA PRO A 632 -11.23 9.73 -30.93
C PRO A 632 -11.09 8.35 -31.70
N ASN A 633 -12.18 7.87 -32.33
CA ASN A 633 -12.35 6.82 -33.36
C ASN A 633 -13.35 7.38 -34.39
N LYS A 634 -13.12 7.23 -35.69
CA LYS A 634 -13.82 8.06 -36.68
C LYS A 634 -15.27 7.61 -36.89
N ARG A 635 -16.20 8.55 -36.71
CA ARG A 635 -17.66 8.33 -36.55
C ARG A 635 -18.30 7.40 -37.59
N TRP A 636 -19.00 6.38 -37.08
CA TRP A 636 -20.46 6.21 -37.19
C TRP A 636 -20.94 5.34 -36.00
N GLY A 637 -22.16 5.54 -35.50
CA GLY A 637 -22.80 4.59 -34.55
C GLY A 637 -22.93 4.97 -33.07
N CYS A 638 -23.54 6.12 -32.75
CA CYS A 638 -24.43 6.22 -31.56
C CYS A 638 -25.87 5.78 -31.93
N GLU A 639 -26.13 5.56 -33.20
CA GLU A 639 -27.46 5.45 -33.80
C GLU A 639 -27.86 3.98 -34.05
N SER A 640 -29.14 3.69 -33.86
CA SER A 640 -29.86 2.40 -34.05
C SER A 640 -29.47 1.24 -33.10
N ARG A 641 -30.20 1.01 -31.99
CA ARG A 641 -31.48 0.27 -31.76
C ARG A 641 -31.36 -1.27 -31.83
N CYS A 642 -31.75 -1.90 -30.71
CA CYS A 642 -31.70 -3.32 -30.39
C CYS A 642 -32.54 -4.14 -31.39
N GLY A 643 -32.32 -5.45 -31.42
CA GLY A 643 -32.56 -6.28 -32.60
C GLY A 643 -34.02 -6.55 -32.99
N TYR A 644 -34.21 -6.65 -34.30
CA TYR A 644 -35.23 -7.46 -34.97
C TYR A 644 -34.54 -8.20 -36.13
N GLY A 645 -34.77 -9.47 -36.43
CA GLY A 645 -35.65 -10.42 -35.73
C GLY A 645 -36.46 -11.27 -36.71
N TYR A 646 -35.98 -12.46 -37.02
CA TYR A 646 -36.81 -13.63 -37.36
C TYR A 646 -36.26 -14.78 -36.49
N GLU A 647 -36.98 -15.32 -35.51
CA GLU A 647 -38.41 -15.12 -35.15
C GLU A 647 -38.56 -14.51 -33.73
N ASP A 648 -39.68 -13.81 -33.49
CA ASP A 648 -40.21 -13.32 -32.21
C ASP A 648 -39.33 -12.41 -31.31
N SER A 649 -38.69 -11.44 -31.97
CA SER A 649 -38.75 -9.99 -31.64
C SER A 649 -39.21 -9.48 -30.24
N SER A 650 -38.38 -8.64 -29.61
CA SER A 650 -38.82 -7.48 -28.80
C SER A 650 -37.70 -6.44 -28.57
N CYS A 651 -37.97 -5.19 -28.98
CA CYS A 651 -37.12 -3.99 -28.89
C CYS A 651 -35.73 -4.03 -29.56
N GLY A 652 -35.25 -2.94 -30.17
CA GLY A 652 -35.66 -1.53 -30.06
C GLY A 652 -34.46 -0.57 -29.84
N PRO A 653 -34.23 0.41 -30.73
CA PRO A 653 -33.16 2.03 -30.43
C PRO A 653 -33.31 2.74 -29.08
N GLU A 654 -32.45 3.74 -28.93
CA GLU A 654 -31.99 4.35 -27.68
C GLU A 654 -31.17 3.42 -26.74
N GLN A 655 -30.31 4.07 -25.95
CA GLN A 655 -29.66 3.60 -24.70
C GLN A 655 -28.52 2.55 -24.78
N HIS A 656 -27.27 2.82 -24.40
CA HIS A 656 -26.52 4.08 -24.21
C HIS A 656 -25.01 3.79 -24.46
N PRO A 657 -24.35 4.32 -25.51
CA PRO A 657 -22.90 4.48 -25.48
C PRO A 657 -22.49 5.53 -24.43
N VAL A 658 -21.21 5.59 -24.05
CA VAL A 658 -20.73 6.66 -23.16
C VAL A 658 -20.72 7.98 -23.94
N GLU A 659 -21.65 8.86 -23.58
CA GLU A 659 -21.76 10.20 -24.13
C GLU A 659 -21.02 11.19 -23.24
N VAL A 660 -19.80 11.48 -23.67
CA VAL A 660 -18.93 12.53 -23.15
C VAL A 660 -19.36 13.85 -23.76
N PHE A 661 -19.85 14.77 -22.92
CA PHE A 661 -20.15 16.14 -23.30
C PHE A 661 -19.11 17.08 -22.68
N SER A 662 -18.06 17.36 -23.45
CA SER A 662 -17.37 18.65 -23.34
C SER A 662 -18.29 19.76 -23.88
N SER A 663 -17.91 21.00 -23.64
CA SER A 663 -18.85 22.12 -23.63
C SER A 663 -18.29 23.41 -24.24
N GLN A 664 -17.10 23.36 -24.83
CA GLN A 664 -16.49 24.45 -25.57
C GLN A 664 -16.07 23.86 -26.91
N GLU A 665 -16.44 24.47 -28.03
CA GLU A 665 -16.18 23.87 -29.36
C GLU A 665 -14.68 23.77 -29.71
N HIS A 666 -13.80 24.40 -28.94
CA HIS A 666 -12.34 24.21 -29.04
C HIS A 666 -11.85 22.91 -28.41
N LEU A 667 -12.69 22.27 -27.60
CA LEU A 667 -12.54 20.89 -27.13
C LEU A 667 -13.52 19.99 -27.90
N ALA A 668 -13.45 20.07 -29.22
CA ALA A 668 -14.14 19.17 -30.14
C ALA A 668 -13.49 17.78 -30.11
N VAL A 669 -13.85 16.99 -29.09
CA VAL A 669 -13.37 15.61 -28.93
C VAL A 669 -14.01 14.69 -29.99
N GLU A 670 -13.35 14.56 -31.15
CA GLU A 670 -13.55 13.47 -32.13
C GLU A 670 -13.52 12.10 -31.40
N TYR A 671 -14.12 11.00 -31.91
CA TYR A 671 -15.04 10.03 -31.21
C TYR A 671 -14.58 8.56 -30.73
N VAL A 672 -13.67 8.31 -29.74
CA VAL A 672 -13.11 6.96 -29.27
C VAL A 672 -13.82 6.20 -28.13
N ASN A 673 -13.35 4.96 -27.99
CA ASN A 673 -13.29 4.06 -26.83
C ASN A 673 -12.08 4.34 -25.87
N ILE A 674 -12.32 4.53 -24.56
CA ILE A 674 -11.35 5.05 -23.55
C ILE A 674 -11.18 4.12 -22.32
N GLY A 675 -9.93 3.94 -21.83
CA GLY A 675 -9.49 2.97 -20.79
C GLY A 675 -8.82 3.58 -19.51
N CYS A 676 -8.09 2.78 -18.69
CA CYS A 676 -8.04 2.94 -17.20
C CYS A 676 -6.74 2.44 -16.37
N PHE A 677 -5.99 3.22 -15.50
CA PHE A 677 -4.72 2.92 -14.66
C PHE A 677 -4.68 3.55 -13.17
N GLU A 678 -3.70 3.74 -12.21
CA GLU A 678 -2.25 3.45 -11.73
C GLU A 678 -2.13 3.64 -10.12
N SER A 679 -1.11 3.80 -9.18
CA SER A 679 0.41 3.95 -8.87
C SER A 679 0.67 3.79 -7.27
N LYS A 680 1.72 4.00 -6.37
CA LYS A 680 3.21 4.28 -6.06
C LYS A 680 3.46 4.32 -4.46
N GLU A 681 4.53 4.56 -3.59
CA GLU A 681 6.06 4.62 -3.32
C GLU A 681 6.35 4.95 -1.76
N GLU A 682 7.45 4.98 -0.90
CA GLU A 682 8.96 4.73 -0.62
C GLU A 682 9.25 4.57 0.98
N TYR A 683 10.34 4.66 1.86
CA TYR A 683 11.81 5.08 2.12
C TYR A 683 12.51 4.39 3.41
N VAL A 684 13.87 4.48 3.74
CA VAL A 684 14.64 3.77 4.91
C VAL A 684 16.02 4.43 5.47
N LEU A 685 16.71 3.99 6.60
CA LEU A 685 18.09 4.42 7.17
C LEU A 685 18.94 3.44 8.18
N LEU A 686 20.03 3.87 8.92
CA LEU A 686 21.26 3.09 9.47
C LEU A 686 21.93 3.40 10.93
N GLY A 687 23.07 2.75 11.41
CA GLY A 687 23.89 3.00 12.71
C GLY A 687 25.18 2.10 13.11
N GLU A 688 26.04 2.39 14.19
CA GLU A 688 27.45 1.83 14.51
C GLU A 688 28.05 1.77 16.01
N ASN A 689 29.17 1.02 16.41
CA ASN A 689 30.02 1.09 17.71
C ASN A 689 31.33 0.15 17.95
N TYR A 690 32.27 0.33 18.97
CA TYR A 690 33.45 -0.62 19.38
C TYR A 690 34.28 -0.42 20.76
N MET A 691 35.25 -1.32 21.19
CA MET A 691 36.15 -1.21 22.44
C MET A 691 37.57 -1.97 22.50
N GLU A 692 38.30 -2.00 23.67
CA GLU A 692 39.70 -2.52 23.95
C GLU A 692 39.77 -3.84 24.79
N TRP A 693 40.82 -4.69 24.68
CA TRP A 693 40.88 -6.01 25.39
C TRP A 693 42.28 -6.72 25.47
N ARG A 694 42.94 -6.79 26.64
CA ARG A 694 44.25 -7.49 26.84
C ARG A 694 44.16 -8.81 27.62
N ASP A 695 44.93 -9.80 27.18
CA ASP A 695 45.18 -11.11 27.81
C ASP A 695 43.98 -12.08 28.01
N GLY A 696 42.79 -11.75 27.49
CA GLY A 696 41.65 -12.69 27.39
C GLY A 696 41.59 -13.42 26.04
N THR A 697 40.57 -14.24 25.82
CA THR A 697 40.45 -15.12 24.64
C THR A 697 39.35 -14.69 23.65
N LEU A 698 39.44 -15.20 22.40
CA LEU A 698 38.45 -14.97 21.34
C LEU A 698 37.00 -15.36 21.73
N GLU A 699 36.81 -16.40 22.57
CA GLU A 699 35.47 -16.77 23.07
C GLU A 699 34.97 -15.78 24.14
N GLU A 700 35.86 -15.17 24.92
CA GLU A 700 35.51 -14.09 25.87
C GLU A 700 35.25 -12.77 25.14
N CYS A 701 35.97 -12.45 24.05
CA CYS A 701 35.64 -11.32 23.17
C CYS A 701 34.31 -11.55 22.42
N ALA A 702 34.01 -12.79 22.02
CA ALA A 702 32.69 -13.16 21.48
C ALA A 702 31.58 -12.99 22.53
N TYR A 703 31.86 -13.38 23.78
CA TYR A 703 30.96 -13.14 24.91
C TYR A 703 30.80 -11.63 25.18
N PHE A 704 31.85 -10.83 25.05
CA PHE A 704 31.84 -9.37 25.21
C PHE A 704 30.95 -8.68 24.17
N CYS A 705 31.06 -9.01 22.87
CA CYS A 705 30.13 -8.55 21.83
C CYS A 705 28.69 -9.12 21.97
N HIS A 706 28.36 -9.89 23.03
CA HIS A 706 27.06 -10.55 23.19
C HIS A 706 26.35 -10.25 24.53
N ASP A 707 27.10 -10.19 25.63
CA ASP A 707 26.60 -10.11 27.02
C ASP A 707 26.94 -8.77 27.72
N SER A 708 27.62 -7.84 27.04
CA SER A 708 27.70 -6.46 27.55
C SER A 708 26.34 -5.77 27.39
N ASP A 709 25.65 -5.49 28.49
CA ASP A 709 24.29 -4.92 28.50
C ASP A 709 24.15 -3.53 27.86
N TYR A 710 25.27 -2.88 27.50
CA TYR A 710 25.31 -1.47 27.09
C TYR A 710 24.83 -1.14 25.68
N PHE A 711 24.66 -2.12 24.78
CA PHE A 711 24.11 -1.88 23.43
C PHE A 711 22.93 -2.82 23.13
N ALA A 712 21.76 -2.20 22.98
CA ALA A 712 20.48 -2.89 23.18
C ALA A 712 19.60 -3.10 21.93
N LEU A 713 19.99 -2.54 20.78
CA LEU A 713 19.15 -2.54 19.57
C LEU A 713 19.28 -3.83 18.74
N GLN A 714 18.13 -4.37 18.31
CA GLN A 714 17.99 -5.76 17.88
C GLN A 714 18.47 -6.05 16.45
N THR A 715 19.76 -6.31 16.28
CA THR A 715 20.28 -7.08 15.12
C THR A 715 21.05 -8.32 15.60
N LYS A 716 21.20 -9.32 14.72
CA LYS A 716 21.51 -10.72 15.13
C LYS A 716 22.91 -11.22 14.78
N TYR A 717 23.77 -10.36 14.24
CA TYR A 717 25.11 -10.73 13.79
C TYR A 717 26.12 -9.61 14.04
N TYR A 718 26.95 -9.83 15.05
CA TYR A 718 28.26 -9.19 15.20
C TYR A 718 29.31 -10.27 14.94
N SER A 719 30.38 -9.97 14.20
CA SER A 719 31.59 -10.78 14.25
C SER A 719 32.57 -10.10 15.18
N PRO A 720 32.96 -10.71 16.32
CA PRO A 720 34.13 -10.24 17.06
C PRO A 720 35.37 -10.42 16.18
N VAL A 721 36.22 -9.41 16.16
CA VAL A 721 37.56 -9.45 15.61
C VAL A 721 38.51 -9.04 16.74
N GLU A 722 39.35 -9.98 17.14
CA GLU A 722 40.45 -9.76 18.07
C GLU A 722 41.67 -9.32 17.27
N GLN A 723 42.20 -8.13 17.54
CA GLN A 723 43.36 -7.59 16.83
C GLN A 723 44.22 -6.74 17.78
N ASP A 724 45.50 -7.09 17.91
CA ASP A 724 46.50 -6.36 18.72
C ASP A 724 46.07 -6.01 20.16
N ASN A 725 45.28 -6.89 20.79
CA ASN A 725 44.61 -6.70 22.10
C ASN A 725 43.47 -5.65 22.13
N PHE A 726 42.60 -5.69 21.11
CA PHE A 726 41.32 -4.97 21.04
C PHE A 726 40.19 -5.95 20.66
N CYS A 727 38.96 -5.65 21.05
CA CYS A 727 37.78 -6.48 20.76
C CYS A 727 36.72 -5.64 20.01
N ILE A 728 36.56 -5.91 18.71
CA ILE A 728 35.78 -5.06 17.78
C ILE A 728 34.67 -5.88 17.11
N CYS A 729 33.46 -5.33 17.02
CA CYS A 729 32.27 -6.05 16.53
C CYS A 729 31.89 -5.56 15.10
N GLY A 730 32.30 -6.25 14.01
CA GLY A 730 32.18 -5.76 12.61
C GLY A 730 32.10 -6.84 11.49
N ASN A 731 32.18 -6.47 10.19
CA ASN A 731 31.89 -7.38 9.04
C ASN A 731 32.78 -7.21 7.76
N GLN A 732 33.42 -8.31 7.29
CA GLN A 732 33.90 -8.67 5.90
C GLN A 732 35.32 -8.29 5.36
N LEU A 733 35.93 -9.20 4.53
CA LEU A 733 37.24 -9.12 3.81
C LEU A 733 37.29 -10.09 2.55
N LYS A 734 38.36 -10.11 1.69
CA LYS A 734 38.31 -10.55 0.24
C LYS A 734 39.60 -11.22 -0.38
N SER A 735 39.53 -12.01 -1.49
CA SER A 735 40.69 -12.62 -2.27
C SER A 735 40.39 -13.03 -3.76
N SER A 736 41.38 -13.44 -4.61
CA SER A 736 41.28 -13.57 -6.12
C SER A 736 42.21 -14.61 -6.88
N ILE A 737 41.84 -15.09 -8.11
CA ILE A 737 42.58 -16.03 -9.05
C ILE A 737 42.14 -15.85 -10.56
N GLU A 738 42.96 -16.23 -11.59
CA GLU A 738 42.65 -16.18 -13.07
C GLU A 738 43.02 -17.45 -13.93
N LYS A 739 42.79 -17.45 -15.28
CA LYS A 739 42.85 -18.61 -16.23
C LYS A 739 43.32 -18.24 -17.67
N LEU A 740 43.95 -19.17 -18.42
CA LEU A 740 44.35 -19.01 -19.84
C LEU A 740 43.70 -20.02 -20.82
N LYS A 741 43.65 -19.68 -22.14
CA LYS A 741 43.16 -20.53 -23.26
C LYS A 741 44.31 -20.88 -24.23
N GLY A 742 44.30 -22.09 -24.81
CA GLY A 742 45.44 -22.65 -25.55
C GLY A 742 45.46 -22.43 -27.07
N GLY A 743 46.63 -22.69 -27.69
CA GLY A 743 46.81 -22.69 -29.15
C GLY A 743 48.28 -22.67 -29.64
N SER A 744 49.21 -22.16 -28.82
CA SER A 744 50.63 -21.98 -29.18
C SER A 744 51.55 -22.43 -28.05
N GLU A 745 52.76 -22.90 -28.39
CA GLU A 745 53.79 -23.18 -27.38
C GLU A 745 54.35 -21.86 -26.82
N SER A 746 54.33 -21.74 -25.49
CA SER A 746 55.02 -20.67 -24.75
C SER A 746 56.04 -21.29 -23.81
N ALA A 747 57.31 -20.91 -23.98
CA ALA A 747 58.34 -21.08 -22.97
C ALA A 747 58.36 -19.85 -22.03
N ASP A 748 58.79 -20.01 -20.79
CA ASP A 748 59.18 -18.89 -19.95
C ASP A 748 60.61 -18.39 -20.30
N GLU A 749 61.09 -17.37 -19.60
CA GLU A 749 62.43 -16.80 -19.82
C GLU A 749 63.59 -17.75 -19.42
N ASN A 750 63.29 -18.90 -18.78
CA ASN A 750 64.26 -19.95 -18.47
C ASN A 750 64.18 -21.16 -19.43
N GLY A 751 63.14 -21.25 -20.27
CA GLY A 751 63.02 -22.24 -21.35
C GLY A 751 62.10 -23.44 -21.07
N ASP A 752 61.32 -23.45 -19.98
CA ASP A 752 60.41 -24.56 -19.68
C ASP A 752 59.14 -24.50 -20.56
N VAL A 753 58.90 -25.54 -21.37
CA VAL A 753 57.84 -25.57 -22.40
C VAL A 753 56.63 -26.40 -21.97
N CYS A 754 55.51 -25.72 -21.66
CA CYS A 754 54.22 -26.40 -21.40
C CYS A 754 53.56 -26.86 -22.71
N LYS A 755 53.68 -28.15 -23.06
CA LYS A 755 53.08 -28.74 -24.28
C LYS A 755 51.79 -29.50 -23.99
N GLY A 756 50.64 -28.95 -24.40
CA GLY A 756 49.35 -29.66 -24.42
C GLY A 756 48.98 -30.16 -25.82
N LYS A 757 48.56 -31.42 -25.95
CA LYS A 757 47.98 -31.98 -27.20
C LYS A 757 46.49 -32.23 -27.05
N GLY A 758 45.69 -31.19 -27.25
CA GLY A 758 44.23 -31.30 -27.38
C GLY A 758 43.44 -30.59 -26.28
N GLY A 759 43.05 -29.33 -26.52
CA GLY A 759 41.88 -28.69 -25.89
C GLY A 759 41.94 -28.27 -24.42
N THR A 760 42.88 -28.78 -23.61
CA THR A 760 42.95 -28.49 -22.17
C THR A 760 43.40 -27.06 -21.85
N ASN A 761 42.89 -26.50 -20.74
CA ASN A 761 43.25 -25.17 -20.26
C ASN A 761 44.34 -25.26 -19.18
N ILE A 762 45.17 -24.21 -19.06
CA ILE A 762 46.20 -24.07 -18.03
C ILE A 762 45.87 -22.84 -17.18
N TYR A 763 46.19 -22.92 -15.89
CA TYR A 763 46.02 -21.85 -14.90
C TYR A 763 47.38 -21.49 -14.31
N THR A 764 47.58 -20.20 -13.98
CA THR A 764 48.77 -19.69 -13.27
C THR A 764 48.33 -18.66 -12.24
N THR A 765 48.99 -18.64 -11.08
CA THR A 765 48.80 -17.61 -10.04
C THR A 765 49.88 -16.55 -10.14
N ASN A 766 49.50 -15.27 -10.16
CA ASN A 766 50.44 -14.15 -10.10
C ASN A 766 50.14 -13.30 -8.86
N SER A 767 51.02 -13.32 -7.87
CA SER A 767 50.86 -12.59 -6.61
C SER A 767 51.68 -11.30 -6.63
N ASN A 768 51.03 -10.14 -6.52
CA ASN A 768 51.68 -8.84 -6.40
C ASN A 768 52.30 -8.62 -5.00
N SER A 769 53.30 -9.44 -4.67
CA SER A 769 54.25 -9.25 -3.57
C SER A 769 55.62 -8.97 -4.19
N PRO A 770 56.38 -7.94 -3.77
CA PRO A 770 57.69 -7.61 -4.36
C PRO A 770 58.81 -8.65 -4.17
N GLN A 771 58.54 -9.82 -3.58
CA GLN A 771 59.52 -10.89 -3.39
C GLN A 771 58.91 -12.27 -3.68
N THR A 772 59.71 -13.13 -4.33
CA THR A 772 59.42 -14.53 -4.74
C THR A 772 58.47 -14.74 -5.94
N ASN A 773 58.98 -14.57 -7.16
CA ASN A 773 58.36 -15.12 -8.38
C ASN A 773 58.42 -16.66 -8.36
N LYS A 774 57.27 -17.33 -8.22
CA LYS A 774 57.05 -18.71 -8.71
C LYS A 774 55.59 -18.91 -9.13
N SER A 775 55.36 -19.21 -10.40
CA SER A 775 54.09 -19.67 -10.95
C SER A 775 54.11 -21.19 -11.13
N HIS A 776 52.96 -21.84 -10.92
CA HIS A 776 52.77 -23.27 -11.16
C HIS A 776 51.62 -23.49 -12.14
N CYS A 777 51.78 -24.46 -13.05
CA CYS A 777 50.78 -24.85 -14.05
C CYS A 777 50.01 -26.11 -13.61
N ARG A 778 48.74 -26.23 -14.00
CA ARG A 778 47.88 -27.40 -13.78
C ARG A 778 47.01 -27.67 -15.02
N ILE A 779 46.73 -28.97 -15.26
CA ILE A 779 45.91 -29.53 -16.34
C ILE A 779 45.02 -30.62 -15.70
N ASP A 780 43.76 -30.75 -16.13
CA ASP A 780 42.82 -31.81 -15.70
C ASP A 780 42.10 -32.39 -16.94
N GLU A 781 41.81 -33.71 -16.95
CA GLU A 781 41.09 -34.44 -18.02
C GLU A 781 39.70 -34.93 -17.54
N GLU A 782 38.75 -35.18 -18.44
CA GLU A 782 37.38 -35.65 -18.12
C GLU A 782 37.15 -37.13 -18.49
N SER A 783 36.42 -37.89 -17.64
CA SER A 783 35.47 -38.95 -18.08
C SER A 783 34.61 -39.56 -16.97
N ASP A 784 33.40 -39.96 -17.37
CA ASP A 784 32.59 -41.13 -16.96
C ASP A 784 32.00 -41.34 -15.54
N ALA A 785 30.66 -41.17 -15.53
CA ALA A 785 29.65 -42.20 -15.20
C ALA A 785 29.31 -42.61 -13.74
N MET A 786 28.02 -42.90 -13.54
CA MET A 786 27.42 -43.41 -12.32
C MET A 786 27.43 -44.95 -12.26
N SER A 787 27.72 -45.57 -11.10
CA SER A 787 26.99 -46.78 -10.65
C SER A 787 27.22 -47.21 -9.18
N TYR A 788 26.11 -47.62 -8.56
CA TYR A 788 25.91 -48.67 -7.52
C TYR A 788 26.89 -48.95 -6.36
N PHE A 789 26.32 -48.91 -5.14
CA PHE A 789 26.48 -49.85 -4.00
C PHE A 789 27.82 -50.60 -3.79
N GLY A 790 28.48 -50.32 -2.66
CA GLY A 790 29.53 -51.16 -2.07
C GLY A 790 29.80 -50.78 -0.61
N ALA A 791 30.38 -51.68 0.19
CA ALA A 791 30.67 -51.46 1.62
C ALA A 791 31.95 -52.21 2.08
N VAL A 792 32.34 -51.98 3.35
CA VAL A 792 33.30 -52.79 4.16
C VAL A 792 34.81 -52.42 4.11
N ARG A 793 35.25 -51.72 5.19
CA ARG A 793 36.54 -51.80 5.96
C ARG A 793 37.92 -51.42 5.35
N PHE A 794 38.69 -50.75 6.23
CA PHE A 794 40.17 -50.70 6.43
C PHE A 794 40.94 -52.00 6.06
N PRO A 795 42.27 -51.99 5.75
CA PRO A 795 43.37 -51.37 6.54
C PRO A 795 44.55 -50.77 5.69
N PRO A 796 45.86 -50.74 6.09
CA PRO A 796 46.46 -49.79 7.05
C PRO A 796 47.84 -49.16 6.62
N GLU A 797 48.49 -48.47 7.59
CA GLU A 797 49.95 -48.26 7.77
C GLU A 797 50.73 -47.23 6.90
N GLY A 798 51.69 -46.54 7.55
CA GLY A 798 52.53 -45.47 6.97
C GLY A 798 53.20 -44.56 8.02
N HIS A 799 54.39 -44.95 8.51
CA HIS A 799 55.23 -44.31 9.55
C HIS A 799 55.42 -42.77 9.47
N LEU A 800 55.43 -42.03 10.60
CA LEU A 800 56.61 -41.61 11.41
C LEU A 800 57.78 -41.03 10.58
N SER A 801 58.43 -39.90 10.91
CA SER A 801 58.44 -38.97 12.07
C SER A 801 59.07 -37.61 11.61
N SER A 802 59.43 -36.58 12.38
CA SER A 802 59.64 -36.34 13.82
C SER A 802 59.72 -34.83 14.15
N LEU A 803 59.16 -34.37 15.27
CA LEU A 803 59.83 -33.48 16.23
C LEU A 803 59.04 -33.43 17.54
N SER A 804 59.70 -33.20 18.69
CA SER A 804 59.07 -33.31 20.02
C SER A 804 59.59 -32.30 21.02
N ILE A 805 58.71 -31.40 21.49
CA ILE A 805 58.88 -30.49 22.64
C ILE A 805 57.55 -30.59 23.44
N PRO A 806 57.57 -30.60 24.79
CA PRO A 806 56.61 -31.41 25.55
C PRO A 806 55.23 -30.75 25.79
N ILE A 807 54.19 -31.59 25.79
CA ILE A 807 52.83 -31.23 26.19
C ILE A 807 52.75 -31.01 27.71
N ARG A 808 52.17 -29.88 28.14
CA ARG A 808 51.61 -29.74 29.49
C ARG A 808 50.36 -28.84 29.55
N VAL A 809 49.37 -29.12 28.69
CA VAL A 809 47.96 -28.75 28.93
C VAL A 809 47.11 -30.03 28.83
N VAL A 810 46.08 -30.14 29.66
CA VAL A 810 45.29 -31.37 29.86
C VAL A 810 44.05 -31.43 28.97
N ALA A 811 43.77 -32.64 28.50
CA ALA A 811 42.64 -33.12 27.70
C ALA A 811 41.34 -32.29 27.61
N SER A 812 40.87 -32.09 26.37
CA SER A 812 39.45 -31.84 26.04
C SER A 812 39.08 -32.26 24.59
N SER A 813 39.63 -33.40 24.11
CA SER A 813 39.53 -33.91 22.73
C SER A 813 38.12 -34.38 22.28
N VAL A 814 37.07 -33.87 22.90
CA VAL A 814 35.64 -34.11 22.56
C VAL A 814 35.06 -32.88 21.85
N MET A 815 35.43 -31.67 22.27
CA MET A 815 34.70 -30.44 21.94
C MET A 815 34.87 -30.02 20.46
N VAL A 816 36.09 -30.08 19.92
CA VAL A 816 36.37 -29.79 18.50
C VAL A 816 35.58 -30.73 17.57
N THR A 817 35.49 -32.03 17.92
CA THR A 817 34.69 -32.99 17.13
C THR A 817 33.19 -32.74 17.25
N SER A 818 32.73 -32.15 18.36
CA SER A 818 31.33 -31.77 18.56
C SER A 818 30.97 -30.52 17.74
N LEU A 819 31.77 -29.46 17.79
CA LEU A 819 31.54 -28.24 16.98
C LEU A 819 31.54 -28.56 15.48
N PHE A 820 32.51 -29.35 15.00
CA PHE A 820 32.58 -29.74 13.60
C PHE A 820 31.36 -30.60 13.19
N ARG A 821 30.88 -31.49 14.05
CA ARG A 821 29.63 -32.26 13.82
C ARG A 821 28.40 -31.37 13.82
N SER A 822 28.30 -30.39 14.71
CA SER A 822 27.19 -29.43 14.75
C SER A 822 27.16 -28.54 13.51
N LEU A 823 28.31 -28.01 13.08
CA LEU A 823 28.42 -27.19 11.87
C LEU A 823 28.10 -28.00 10.61
N MET A 824 28.66 -29.22 10.47
CA MET A 824 28.32 -30.13 9.37
C MET A 824 26.86 -30.61 9.44
N GLY A 825 26.27 -30.67 10.63
CA GLY A 825 24.84 -30.92 10.84
C GLY A 825 23.95 -29.77 10.38
N ILE A 826 24.35 -28.52 10.62
CA ILE A 826 23.67 -27.31 10.14
C ILE A 826 23.79 -27.22 8.61
N ILE A 827 25.01 -27.37 8.06
CA ILE A 827 25.25 -27.39 6.61
C ILE A 827 24.47 -28.53 5.94
N GLY A 828 24.47 -29.72 6.54
CA GLY A 828 23.67 -30.86 6.10
C GLY A 828 22.17 -30.59 6.14
N THR A 829 21.68 -29.92 7.19
CA THR A 829 20.26 -29.54 7.31
C THR A 829 19.88 -28.49 6.26
N ILE A 830 20.71 -27.47 6.03
CA ILE A 830 20.49 -26.46 4.98
C ILE A 830 20.51 -27.13 3.59
N GLY A 831 21.45 -28.05 3.34
CA GLY A 831 21.51 -28.85 2.12
C GLY A 831 20.26 -29.72 1.91
N ILE A 832 19.79 -30.40 2.96
CA ILE A 832 18.54 -31.17 2.96
C ILE A 832 17.34 -30.26 2.68
N CYS A 833 17.23 -29.10 3.33
CA CYS A 833 16.18 -28.12 3.07
C CYS A 833 16.22 -27.59 1.62
N PHE A 834 17.41 -27.36 1.06
CA PHE A 834 17.56 -26.96 -0.34
C PHE A 834 17.17 -28.07 -1.32
N ILE A 835 17.52 -29.33 -1.02
CA ILE A 835 17.11 -30.51 -1.80
C ILE A 835 15.58 -30.70 -1.72
N ILE A 836 14.99 -30.59 -0.52
CA ILE A 836 13.53 -30.67 -0.32
C ILE A 836 12.84 -29.53 -1.09
N ASN A 837 13.31 -28.29 -0.98
CA ASN A 837 12.77 -27.16 -1.74
C ASN A 837 12.88 -27.40 -3.26
N LYS A 838 14.00 -27.92 -3.76
CA LYS A 838 14.19 -28.30 -5.17
C LYS A 838 13.25 -29.41 -5.63
N ILE A 839 12.91 -30.36 -4.75
CA ILE A 839 11.93 -31.42 -5.01
C ILE A 839 10.49 -30.87 -4.98
N LEU A 840 10.14 -30.06 -3.97
CA LEU A 840 8.81 -29.45 -3.85
C LEU A 840 8.50 -28.50 -5.01
N ASN A 841 9.47 -27.66 -5.41
CA ASN A 841 9.30 -26.80 -6.59
C ASN A 841 9.11 -27.63 -7.87
N ARG A 842 9.79 -28.77 -8.02
CA ARG A 842 9.49 -29.72 -9.12
C ARG A 842 8.08 -30.28 -9.02
N ILE A 843 7.61 -30.72 -7.85
CA ILE A 843 6.25 -31.26 -7.67
C ILE A 843 5.16 -30.19 -7.94
N VAL A 844 5.40 -28.93 -7.60
CA VAL A 844 4.44 -27.82 -7.84
C VAL A 844 4.44 -27.37 -9.30
N LEU A 845 5.58 -27.40 -9.98
CA LEU A 845 5.71 -27.00 -11.38
C LEU A 845 5.35 -28.11 -12.39
N TYR A 846 5.53 -29.38 -12.05
CA TYR A 846 5.24 -30.51 -12.93
C TYR A 846 4.10 -31.38 -12.38
N LYS A 847 2.91 -31.28 -13.00
CA LYS A 847 1.75 -32.12 -12.65
C LYS A 847 1.84 -33.54 -13.25
N SER A 848 2.62 -33.73 -14.31
CA SER A 848 2.97 -35.06 -14.82
C SER A 848 4.40 -35.42 -14.40
N SER A 849 4.62 -36.69 -14.08
CA SER A 849 5.96 -37.26 -13.85
C SER A 849 6.75 -37.51 -15.14
N THR A 850 6.13 -37.30 -16.31
CA THR A 850 6.80 -37.32 -17.62
C THR A 850 7.18 -35.89 -18.02
N PRO A 851 8.45 -35.60 -18.39
CA PRO A 851 8.78 -34.42 -19.16
C PRO A 851 7.95 -34.35 -20.45
N GLN A 852 7.64 -33.14 -20.91
CA GLN A 852 7.05 -32.93 -22.24
C GLN A 852 8.11 -33.34 -23.29
N SER A 853 7.76 -34.24 -24.21
CA SER A 853 8.65 -34.66 -25.28
C SER A 853 8.62 -33.65 -26.42
N TRP A 854 9.62 -32.76 -26.46
CA TRP A 854 9.81 -31.76 -27.51
C TRP A 854 10.42 -32.38 -28.76
N ASP A 855 9.94 -31.99 -29.94
CA ASP A 855 10.51 -32.41 -31.23
C ASP A 855 11.15 -31.19 -31.91
N TRP A 856 12.38 -30.89 -31.49
CA TRP A 856 13.19 -29.75 -31.92
C TRP A 856 13.39 -29.61 -33.45
N SER A 857 13.00 -30.61 -34.26
CA SER A 857 12.94 -30.50 -35.73
C SER A 857 11.72 -29.73 -36.25
N LYS A 858 10.66 -29.62 -35.43
CA LYS A 858 9.40 -28.90 -35.75
C LYS A 858 9.30 -27.53 -35.09
N GLU A 859 10.01 -27.33 -33.98
CA GLU A 859 9.93 -26.11 -33.18
C GLU A 859 10.47 -24.88 -33.90
N ILE A 860 9.88 -23.72 -33.59
CA ILE A 860 10.26 -22.41 -34.13
C ILE A 860 10.50 -21.46 -32.95
N VAL A 861 11.73 -20.97 -32.81
CA VAL A 861 12.18 -20.15 -31.68
C VAL A 861 12.29 -18.69 -32.11
N LEU A 862 11.41 -17.82 -31.61
CA LEU A 862 11.49 -16.38 -31.81
C LEU A 862 12.31 -15.73 -30.69
N ILE A 863 13.31 -14.93 -31.06
CA ILE A 863 14.24 -14.26 -30.15
C ILE A 863 14.24 -12.77 -30.47
N THR A 864 13.95 -11.93 -29.47
CA THR A 864 14.03 -10.47 -29.62
C THR A 864 15.38 -9.91 -29.16
N GLY A 865 15.89 -8.87 -29.83
CA GLY A 865 17.26 -8.40 -29.63
C GLY A 865 18.30 -9.39 -30.19
N GLY A 866 17.95 -10.14 -31.23
CA GLY A 866 18.74 -11.25 -31.77
C GLY A 866 20.03 -10.83 -32.51
N SER A 867 20.27 -9.53 -32.73
CA SER A 867 21.46 -9.04 -33.43
C SER A 867 22.62 -8.66 -32.50
N GLY A 868 22.49 -8.85 -31.18
CA GLY A 868 23.58 -8.60 -30.24
C GLY A 868 23.44 -9.20 -28.83
N GLY A 869 24.55 -9.22 -28.10
CA GLY A 869 24.61 -9.68 -26.71
C GLY A 869 24.16 -11.14 -26.53
N ILE A 870 23.34 -11.39 -25.52
CA ILE A 870 22.78 -12.73 -25.24
C ILE A 870 21.91 -13.21 -26.42
N GLY A 871 21.20 -12.30 -27.08
CA GLY A 871 20.29 -12.63 -28.18
C GLY A 871 21.01 -13.22 -29.39
N SER A 872 22.15 -12.64 -29.79
CA SER A 872 22.94 -13.17 -30.90
C SER A 872 23.54 -14.54 -30.61
N GLU A 873 23.98 -14.80 -29.37
CA GLU A 873 24.51 -16.14 -29.03
C GLU A 873 23.40 -17.19 -28.91
N LEU A 874 22.19 -16.82 -28.45
CA LEU A 874 21.03 -17.72 -28.54
C LEU A 874 20.68 -18.04 -29.99
N VAL A 875 20.65 -17.03 -30.89
CA VAL A 875 20.41 -17.24 -32.33
C VAL A 875 21.45 -18.19 -32.93
N ASN A 876 22.73 -18.03 -32.57
CA ASN A 876 23.83 -18.92 -32.98
C ASN A 876 23.64 -20.36 -32.43
N GLU A 877 23.33 -20.52 -31.15
CA GLU A 877 23.29 -21.83 -30.50
C GLU A 877 22.06 -22.67 -30.86
N PHE A 878 20.88 -22.07 -31.02
CA PHE A 878 19.73 -22.77 -31.60
C PHE A 878 19.99 -23.14 -33.07
N SER A 879 20.57 -22.21 -33.87
CA SER A 879 20.96 -22.46 -35.26
C SER A 879 21.89 -23.65 -35.44
N ARG A 880 22.93 -23.74 -34.60
CA ARG A 880 23.95 -24.81 -34.62
C ARG A 880 23.36 -26.21 -34.38
N ARG A 881 22.15 -26.29 -33.80
CA ARG A 881 21.40 -27.53 -33.54
C ARG A 881 20.31 -27.79 -34.58
N TYR A 882 20.33 -27.08 -35.71
CA TYR A 882 19.38 -27.17 -36.82
C TYR A 882 17.93 -26.80 -36.47
N ILE A 883 17.72 -26.07 -35.37
CA ILE A 883 16.41 -25.56 -34.95
C ILE A 883 16.10 -24.29 -35.74
N LYS A 884 14.83 -24.08 -36.11
CA LYS A 884 14.40 -22.85 -36.80
C LYS A 884 14.39 -21.68 -35.83
N VAL A 885 15.06 -20.58 -36.21
CA VAL A 885 15.17 -19.37 -35.38
C VAL A 885 14.63 -18.15 -36.12
N VAL A 886 13.83 -17.35 -35.44
CA VAL A 886 13.33 -16.05 -35.90
C VAL A 886 13.99 -14.97 -35.05
N SER A 887 14.81 -14.12 -35.67
CA SER A 887 15.54 -13.04 -35.01
C SER A 887 14.85 -11.70 -35.27
N PHE A 888 14.22 -11.13 -34.24
CA PHE A 888 13.60 -9.80 -34.27
C PHE A 888 14.55 -8.77 -33.65
N ASP A 889 14.99 -7.78 -34.43
CA ASP A 889 15.83 -6.68 -33.96
C ASP A 889 15.66 -5.43 -34.86
N ILE A 890 15.99 -4.24 -34.36
CA ILE A 890 16.06 -3.02 -35.17
C ILE A 890 17.39 -2.92 -35.94
N HIS A 891 18.43 -3.60 -35.47
CA HIS A 891 19.73 -3.69 -36.11
C HIS A 891 19.86 -4.98 -36.93
N THR A 892 20.49 -4.90 -38.10
CA THR A 892 20.87 -6.09 -38.88
C THR A 892 21.95 -6.90 -38.14
N PRO A 893 21.90 -8.24 -38.15
CA PRO A 893 22.96 -9.08 -37.58
C PRO A 893 24.34 -8.73 -38.17
N LYS A 894 25.37 -8.70 -37.32
CA LYS A 894 26.75 -8.38 -37.75
C LYS A 894 27.44 -9.55 -38.45
N SER A 895 27.01 -10.78 -38.15
CA SER A 895 27.45 -12.02 -38.77
C SER A 895 26.40 -12.53 -39.76
N THR A 896 26.84 -13.22 -40.80
CA THR A 896 25.93 -13.99 -41.67
C THR A 896 25.20 -15.05 -40.84
N LEU A 897 23.87 -15.03 -40.86
CA LEU A 897 23.05 -16.02 -40.17
C LEU A 897 23.17 -17.42 -40.80
N SER A 898 22.85 -18.45 -40.02
CA SER A 898 22.72 -19.82 -40.53
C SER A 898 21.52 -19.93 -41.47
N ALA A 899 21.49 -20.98 -42.30
CA ALA A 899 20.35 -21.27 -43.18
C ALA A 899 19.02 -21.52 -42.44
N ASN A 900 19.04 -21.73 -41.11
CA ASN A 900 17.85 -21.94 -40.27
C ASN A 900 17.52 -20.70 -39.40
N ALA A 901 18.27 -19.60 -39.52
CA ALA A 901 18.01 -18.36 -38.79
C ALA A 901 17.56 -17.25 -39.74
N HIS A 902 16.37 -16.74 -39.48
CA HIS A 902 15.67 -15.77 -40.32
C HIS A 902 15.59 -14.43 -39.59
N PHE A 903 16.19 -13.39 -40.18
CA PHE A 903 16.16 -12.04 -39.62
C PHE A 903 14.95 -11.25 -40.13
N TYR A 904 14.21 -10.64 -39.20
CA TYR A 904 13.18 -9.66 -39.49
C TYR A 904 13.52 -8.37 -38.75
N LYS A 905 13.48 -7.24 -39.48
CA LYS A 905 13.74 -5.93 -38.90
C LYS A 905 12.47 -5.40 -38.24
N VAL A 906 12.43 -5.40 -36.90
CA VAL A 906 11.23 -5.12 -36.10
C VAL A 906 11.56 -4.14 -34.98
N ASP A 907 10.83 -3.03 -34.87
CA ASP A 907 10.85 -2.22 -33.64
C ASP A 907 9.82 -2.77 -32.66
N VAL A 908 10.32 -3.48 -31.64
CA VAL A 908 9.50 -4.10 -30.60
C VAL A 908 8.75 -3.08 -29.72
N THR A 909 8.98 -1.77 -29.89
CA THR A 909 8.11 -0.74 -29.28
C THR A 909 6.85 -0.43 -30.09
N SER A 910 6.63 -1.09 -31.23
CA SER A 910 5.46 -0.89 -32.08
C SER A 910 4.66 -2.19 -32.19
N PRO A 911 3.45 -2.28 -31.59
CA PRO A 911 2.54 -3.42 -31.77
C PRO A 911 2.24 -3.70 -33.24
N HIS A 912 2.15 -2.65 -34.07
CA HIS A 912 1.92 -2.76 -35.51
C HIS A 912 3.11 -3.42 -36.23
N SER A 913 4.35 -3.03 -35.90
CA SER A 913 5.56 -3.65 -36.46
C SER A 913 5.72 -5.11 -36.02
N ILE A 914 5.37 -5.42 -34.77
CA ILE A 914 5.31 -6.80 -34.26
C ILE A 914 4.29 -7.61 -35.06
N HIS A 915 3.07 -7.11 -35.24
CA HIS A 915 1.99 -7.81 -35.94
C HIS A 915 2.33 -8.07 -37.42
N GLU A 916 2.81 -7.06 -38.15
CA GLU A 916 3.20 -7.22 -39.57
C GLU A 916 4.34 -8.23 -39.76
N ALA A 917 5.36 -8.17 -38.90
CA ALA A 917 6.46 -9.12 -38.93
C ALA A 917 6.03 -10.53 -38.52
N MET A 918 5.14 -10.66 -37.55
CA MET A 918 4.58 -11.95 -37.14
C MET A 918 3.72 -12.59 -38.24
N GLU A 919 2.91 -11.78 -38.92
CA GLU A 919 2.19 -12.22 -40.10
C GLU A 919 3.13 -12.67 -41.23
N GLN A 920 4.30 -12.04 -41.39
CA GLN A 920 5.31 -12.52 -42.32
C GLN A 920 5.94 -13.85 -41.87
N VAL A 921 6.35 -13.96 -40.61
CA VAL A 921 6.91 -15.19 -40.01
C VAL A 921 5.97 -16.39 -40.17
N ARG A 922 4.66 -16.20 -39.95
CA ARG A 922 3.65 -17.26 -40.14
C ARG A 922 3.58 -17.77 -41.58
N ARG A 923 3.77 -16.89 -42.57
CA ARG A 923 3.79 -17.26 -44.00
C ARG A 923 5.10 -17.90 -44.42
N ASP A 924 6.22 -17.37 -43.95
CA ASP A 924 7.56 -17.76 -44.39
C ASP A 924 8.05 -19.05 -43.72
N ILE A 925 7.67 -19.29 -42.44
CA ILE A 925 8.30 -20.28 -41.56
C ILE A 925 7.28 -21.11 -40.77
N GLY A 926 6.22 -20.46 -40.26
CA GLY A 926 5.17 -21.03 -39.41
C GLY A 926 4.99 -20.26 -38.08
N ASP A 927 4.00 -20.63 -37.26
CA ASP A 927 3.80 -20.06 -35.91
C ASP A 927 4.95 -20.45 -34.95
N PRO A 928 5.62 -19.49 -34.27
CA PRO A 928 6.60 -19.75 -33.23
C PRO A 928 6.02 -20.52 -32.03
N THR A 929 6.67 -21.62 -31.66
CA THR A 929 6.35 -22.42 -30.46
C THR A 929 7.14 -21.98 -29.24
N VAL A 930 8.30 -21.34 -29.41
CA VAL A 930 9.09 -20.75 -28.32
C VAL A 930 9.26 -19.25 -28.54
N LEU A 931 9.00 -18.45 -27.51
CA LEU A 931 9.22 -17.00 -27.48
C LEU A 931 10.27 -16.67 -26.41
N ILE A 932 11.41 -16.13 -26.83
CA ILE A 932 12.43 -15.59 -25.93
C ILE A 932 12.41 -14.06 -26.01
N ASN A 933 11.72 -13.45 -25.04
CA ASN A 933 11.73 -12.01 -24.86
C ASN A 933 13.06 -11.60 -24.22
N ASN A 934 14.03 -11.25 -25.06
CA ASN A 934 15.41 -10.93 -24.69
C ASN A 934 15.78 -9.45 -24.93
N ALA A 935 15.05 -8.74 -25.80
CA ALA A 935 15.31 -7.33 -26.08
C ALA A 935 15.32 -6.48 -24.79
N GLY A 936 16.29 -5.58 -24.69
CA GLY A 936 16.45 -4.70 -23.53
C GLY A 936 17.46 -3.60 -23.76
N ILE A 937 17.26 -2.48 -23.07
CA ILE A 937 18.17 -1.33 -22.98
C ILE A 937 18.29 -0.86 -21.52
N ALA A 938 19.35 -0.12 -21.20
CA ALA A 938 19.55 0.57 -19.92
C ALA A 938 20.07 1.98 -20.19
N LEU A 939 19.84 2.92 -19.26
CA LEU A 939 20.35 4.29 -19.35
C LEU A 939 21.53 4.55 -18.41
N GLY A 940 21.54 3.94 -17.21
CA GLY A 940 22.62 4.14 -16.23
C GLY A 940 22.76 5.60 -15.78
N LYS A 941 21.63 6.29 -15.58
CA LYS A 941 21.53 7.70 -15.25
C LYS A 941 20.68 7.89 -13.99
N ASP A 942 20.95 8.97 -13.25
CA ASP A 942 20.11 9.37 -12.14
C ASP A 942 18.72 9.81 -12.61
N ILE A 943 17.72 9.63 -11.76
CA ILE A 943 16.31 9.93 -12.09
C ILE A 943 16.08 11.40 -12.50
N LEU A 944 16.91 12.32 -12.01
CA LEU A 944 16.88 13.75 -12.37
C LEU A 944 17.56 14.04 -13.73
N ALA A 945 18.35 13.11 -14.26
CA ALA A 945 19.09 13.23 -15.52
C ALA A 945 18.46 12.42 -16.68
N CYS A 946 17.43 11.61 -16.40
CA CYS A 946 16.67 10.87 -17.41
C CYS A 946 15.55 11.74 -18.01
N THR A 947 15.43 11.80 -19.33
CA THR A 947 14.28 12.47 -19.98
C THR A 947 13.05 11.56 -20.02
N ALA A 948 11.85 12.16 -20.04
CA ALA A 948 10.59 11.40 -20.08
C ALA A 948 10.52 10.45 -21.30
N ASP A 949 11.05 10.87 -22.45
CA ASP A 949 11.02 10.06 -23.67
C ASP A 949 12.08 8.94 -23.66
N GLN A 950 13.20 9.12 -22.94
CA GLN A 950 14.17 8.04 -22.65
C GLN A 950 13.59 6.98 -21.70
N ILE A 951 12.95 7.40 -20.60
CA ILE A 951 12.25 6.49 -19.67
C ILE A 951 11.16 5.73 -20.41
N LYS A 952 10.36 6.43 -21.24
CA LYS A 952 9.33 5.82 -22.08
C LYS A 952 9.90 4.73 -23.00
N LYS A 953 10.95 5.00 -23.79
CA LYS A 953 11.54 3.98 -24.69
C LYS A 953 12.09 2.79 -23.89
N MET A 954 12.62 2.99 -22.68
CA MET A 954 13.01 1.87 -21.81
C MET A 954 11.81 1.02 -21.38
N VAL A 955 10.71 1.62 -20.92
CA VAL A 955 9.49 0.88 -20.55
C VAL A 955 8.90 0.15 -21.75
N GLU A 956 8.90 0.77 -22.93
CA GLU A 956 8.42 0.13 -24.16
C GLU A 956 9.26 -1.09 -24.56
N VAL A 957 10.60 -0.99 -24.58
CA VAL A 957 11.50 -2.10 -24.95
C VAL A 957 11.56 -3.18 -23.86
N ASN A 958 11.77 -2.80 -22.59
CA ASN A 958 12.07 -3.74 -21.52
C ASN A 958 10.81 -4.42 -20.95
N LEU A 959 9.61 -3.85 -21.14
CA LEU A 959 8.37 -4.33 -20.51
C LEU A 959 7.23 -4.48 -21.51
N LEU A 960 6.80 -3.42 -22.19
CA LEU A 960 5.57 -3.46 -23.01
C LEU A 960 5.72 -4.38 -24.24
N ALA A 961 6.91 -4.45 -24.84
CA ALA A 961 7.25 -5.43 -25.87
C ALA A 961 6.86 -6.87 -25.47
N HIS A 962 7.08 -7.24 -24.20
CA HIS A 962 6.78 -8.60 -23.71
C HIS A 962 5.27 -8.85 -23.68
N PHE A 963 4.45 -7.86 -23.33
CA PHE A 963 3.00 -7.96 -23.39
C PHE A 963 2.52 -8.14 -24.83
N TRP A 964 3.00 -7.32 -25.77
CA TRP A 964 2.58 -7.36 -27.17
C TRP A 964 2.99 -8.64 -27.89
N LEU A 965 4.23 -9.10 -27.69
CA LEU A 965 4.72 -10.37 -28.25
C LEU A 965 3.96 -11.58 -27.68
N VAL A 966 3.61 -11.55 -26.39
CA VAL A 966 2.75 -12.59 -25.80
C VAL A 966 1.31 -12.48 -26.32
N GLN A 967 0.72 -11.30 -26.46
CA GLN A 967 -0.62 -11.15 -27.04
C GLN A 967 -0.72 -11.71 -28.47
N GLU A 968 0.31 -11.50 -29.29
CA GLU A 968 0.39 -11.96 -30.68
C GLU A 968 0.63 -13.49 -30.80
N LEU A 969 1.32 -14.12 -29.84
CA LEU A 969 1.71 -15.55 -29.90
C LEU A 969 0.91 -16.49 -28.99
N LEU A 970 0.38 -16.01 -27.86
CA LEU A 970 -0.24 -16.86 -26.84
C LEU A 970 -1.49 -17.58 -27.36
N LEU A 971 -2.19 -17.01 -28.35
CA LEU A 971 -3.42 -17.61 -28.89
C LEU A 971 -3.17 -18.92 -29.63
N SER A 972 -2.08 -19.07 -30.38
CA SER A 972 -1.73 -20.33 -31.04
C SER A 972 -1.22 -21.34 -30.02
N MET A 973 -0.34 -20.92 -29.10
CA MET A 973 0.17 -21.76 -28.01
C MET A 973 -0.93 -22.33 -27.12
N VAL A 974 -1.92 -21.50 -26.74
CA VAL A 974 -3.08 -21.92 -25.93
C VAL A 974 -3.99 -22.86 -26.70
N LYS A 975 -4.27 -22.61 -27.98
CA LYS A 975 -5.09 -23.52 -28.82
C LYS A 975 -4.45 -24.91 -28.97
N GLN A 976 -3.12 -24.97 -29.03
CA GLN A 976 -2.37 -26.23 -29.14
C GLN A 976 -2.07 -26.87 -27.78
N ASN A 977 -2.24 -26.15 -26.66
CA ASN A 977 -1.69 -26.49 -25.34
C ASN A 977 -0.19 -26.85 -25.41
N HIS A 978 0.59 -26.05 -26.15
CA HIS A 978 2.00 -26.30 -26.38
C HIS A 978 2.75 -25.00 -26.70
N GLY A 979 3.94 -24.84 -26.14
CA GLY A 979 4.83 -23.72 -26.40
C GLY A 979 5.66 -23.36 -25.16
N HIS A 980 6.55 -22.37 -25.26
CA HIS A 980 7.38 -21.91 -24.15
C HIS A 980 7.63 -20.40 -24.21
N VAL A 981 7.12 -19.66 -23.22
CA VAL A 981 7.41 -18.23 -23.05
C VAL A 981 8.58 -18.06 -22.07
N VAL A 982 9.69 -17.56 -22.59
CA VAL A 982 10.91 -17.23 -21.85
C VAL A 982 11.03 -15.71 -21.71
N THR A 983 11.34 -15.26 -20.50
CA THR A 983 11.45 -13.84 -20.14
C THR A 983 12.85 -13.54 -19.59
N ILE A 984 13.63 -12.69 -20.26
CA ILE A 984 14.94 -12.25 -19.75
C ILE A 984 14.74 -11.04 -18.83
N ALA A 985 14.62 -11.32 -17.53
CA ALA A 985 14.59 -10.33 -16.47
C ALA A 985 16.02 -9.93 -16.06
N SER A 986 16.28 -9.69 -14.78
CA SER A 986 17.64 -9.45 -14.23
C SER A 986 17.61 -9.65 -12.71
N VAL A 987 18.75 -9.84 -12.05
CA VAL A 987 18.81 -9.68 -10.57
C VAL A 987 18.34 -8.29 -10.10
N ALA A 988 18.38 -7.28 -10.97
CA ALA A 988 17.81 -5.95 -10.74
C ALA A 988 16.28 -5.98 -10.49
N SER A 989 15.59 -7.07 -10.85
CA SER A 989 14.20 -7.32 -10.45
C SER A 989 14.01 -7.38 -8.92
N PHE A 990 15.06 -7.72 -8.17
CA PHE A 990 15.02 -7.91 -6.72
C PHE A 990 15.80 -6.84 -5.95
N ILE A 991 16.92 -6.36 -6.50
CA ILE A 991 17.75 -5.29 -5.93
C ILE A 991 17.77 -4.08 -6.89
N THR A 992 17.03 -3.03 -6.56
CA THR A 992 17.23 -1.70 -7.15
C THR A 992 18.48 -1.06 -6.56
N ILE A 993 19.26 -0.35 -7.38
CA ILE A 993 20.46 0.40 -6.97
C ILE A 993 20.39 1.83 -7.53
N ALA A 994 21.19 2.75 -6.96
CA ALA A 994 21.31 4.12 -7.45
C ALA A 994 21.64 4.17 -8.96
N SER A 995 21.09 5.18 -9.65
CA SER A 995 21.23 5.38 -11.12
C SER A 995 20.76 4.22 -12.01
N ASN A 996 20.04 3.23 -11.46
CA ASN A 996 19.47 2.07 -12.17
C ASN A 996 17.95 1.94 -12.00
N ILE A 997 17.28 3.00 -11.54
CA ILE A 997 15.91 2.95 -11.00
C ILE A 997 14.92 2.50 -12.08
N ASP A 998 14.99 3.11 -13.25
CA ASP A 998 14.21 2.79 -14.45
C ASP A 998 14.38 1.33 -14.92
N TYR A 999 15.62 0.86 -15.03
CA TYR A 999 15.94 -0.51 -15.44
C TYR A 999 15.46 -1.53 -14.41
N SER A 1000 15.70 -1.26 -13.13
CA SER A 1000 15.27 -2.12 -12.02
C SER A 1000 13.74 -2.20 -11.96
N CYS A 1001 13.03 -1.08 -12.16
CA CYS A 1001 11.58 -1.06 -12.26
C CYS A 1001 11.06 -1.89 -13.44
N THR A 1002 11.59 -1.69 -14.66
CA THR A 1002 11.15 -2.48 -15.82
C THR A 1002 11.41 -3.98 -15.64
N LYS A 1003 12.58 -4.37 -15.12
CA LYS A 1003 12.91 -5.77 -14.83
C LYS A 1003 12.14 -6.34 -13.63
N ALA A 1004 11.75 -5.54 -12.64
CA ALA A 1004 10.88 -5.98 -11.55
C ALA A 1004 9.45 -6.27 -12.04
N SER A 1005 8.90 -5.41 -12.90
CA SER A 1005 7.58 -5.62 -13.52
C SER A 1005 7.49 -6.90 -14.35
N LEU A 1006 8.60 -7.34 -14.96
CA LEU A 1006 8.67 -8.63 -15.66
C LEU A 1006 8.42 -9.83 -14.74
N VAL A 1007 8.71 -9.75 -13.44
CA VAL A 1007 8.40 -10.84 -12.48
C VAL A 1007 6.89 -10.97 -12.32
N ALA A 1008 6.19 -9.87 -12.02
CA ALA A 1008 4.75 -9.86 -11.85
C ALA A 1008 4.01 -10.27 -13.14
N PHE A 1009 4.48 -9.80 -14.30
CA PHE A 1009 4.00 -10.23 -15.62
C PHE A 1009 4.12 -11.76 -15.79
N HIS A 1010 5.28 -12.32 -15.48
CA HIS A 1010 5.55 -13.74 -15.68
C HIS A 1010 4.78 -14.65 -14.70
N GLU A 1011 4.64 -14.22 -13.44
CA GLU A 1011 3.82 -14.90 -12.43
C GLU A 1011 2.34 -14.89 -12.82
N GLY A 1012 1.82 -13.74 -13.29
CA GLY A 1012 0.44 -13.58 -13.77
C GLY A 1012 0.15 -14.46 -14.99
N LEU A 1013 0.96 -14.37 -16.04
CA LEU A 1013 0.85 -15.21 -17.24
C LEU A 1013 0.85 -16.71 -16.90
N THR A 1014 1.68 -17.12 -15.93
CA THR A 1014 1.73 -18.50 -15.44
C THR A 1014 0.43 -18.92 -14.75
N GLN A 1015 -0.23 -18.04 -14.00
CA GLN A 1015 -1.55 -18.37 -13.42
C GLN A 1015 -2.66 -18.41 -14.49
N ASP A 1016 -2.67 -17.49 -15.44
CA ASP A 1016 -3.71 -17.45 -16.48
C ASP A 1016 -3.64 -18.66 -17.41
N LEU A 1017 -2.44 -19.07 -17.85
CA LEU A 1017 -2.22 -20.34 -18.55
C LEU A 1017 -2.77 -21.53 -17.76
N LYS A 1018 -2.44 -21.61 -16.47
CA LYS A 1018 -2.77 -22.73 -15.58
C LYS A 1018 -4.24 -22.81 -15.16
N HIS A 1019 -4.94 -21.68 -15.05
CA HIS A 1019 -6.26 -21.57 -14.42
C HIS A 1019 -7.36 -20.90 -15.27
N ARG A 1020 -7.02 -19.96 -16.16
CA ARG A 1020 -7.99 -19.35 -17.10
C ARG A 1020 -8.05 -20.13 -18.40
N TYR A 1021 -6.93 -20.15 -19.14
CA TYR A 1021 -6.81 -20.80 -20.44
C TYR A 1021 -6.74 -22.34 -20.33
N LYS A 1022 -6.35 -22.85 -19.16
CA LYS A 1022 -6.15 -24.29 -18.84
C LYS A 1022 -5.03 -24.95 -19.67
N ALA A 1023 -4.30 -24.18 -20.47
CA ALA A 1023 -3.16 -24.61 -21.27
C ALA A 1023 -1.91 -24.76 -20.39
N ARG A 1024 -1.78 -25.92 -19.74
CA ARG A 1024 -0.72 -26.20 -18.74
C ARG A 1024 0.59 -26.70 -19.33
N ASP A 1025 0.60 -27.03 -20.61
CA ASP A 1025 1.78 -27.53 -21.32
C ASP A 1025 2.30 -26.50 -22.35
N VAL A 1026 1.79 -25.26 -22.25
CA VAL A 1026 2.56 -24.05 -22.52
C VAL A 1026 3.42 -23.76 -21.29
N LEU A 1027 4.73 -23.76 -21.47
CA LEU A 1027 5.74 -23.54 -20.42
C LEU A 1027 6.02 -22.05 -20.23
N THR A 1028 6.45 -21.70 -19.02
CA THR A 1028 6.91 -20.35 -18.66
C THR A 1028 8.24 -20.44 -17.91
N SER A 1029 9.26 -19.71 -18.35
CA SER A 1029 10.53 -19.56 -17.63
C SER A 1029 11.00 -18.11 -17.56
N ILE A 1030 11.44 -17.67 -16.38
CA ILE A 1030 12.00 -16.34 -16.17
C ILE A 1030 13.47 -16.44 -15.76
N ILE A 1031 14.31 -15.74 -16.50
CA ILE A 1031 15.76 -15.79 -16.38
C ILE A 1031 16.24 -14.54 -15.66
N PHE A 1032 17.10 -14.69 -14.66
CA PHE A 1032 17.69 -13.61 -13.88
C PHE A 1032 19.22 -13.61 -14.01
N PRO A 1033 19.78 -13.01 -15.08
CA PRO A 1033 21.22 -12.80 -15.18
C PRO A 1033 21.72 -11.74 -14.19
N TYR A 1034 22.98 -11.90 -13.77
CA TYR A 1034 23.79 -10.86 -13.14
C TYR A 1034 24.30 -9.88 -14.21
N TRP A 1035 25.45 -9.22 -14.00
CA TRP A 1035 26.10 -8.46 -15.06
C TRP A 1035 26.61 -9.39 -16.17
N VAL A 1036 26.21 -9.12 -17.42
CA VAL A 1036 26.62 -9.90 -18.61
C VAL A 1036 27.29 -8.96 -19.61
N ARG A 1037 28.49 -9.30 -20.08
CA ARG A 1037 29.33 -8.45 -20.93
C ARG A 1037 28.69 -8.22 -22.31
N THR A 1038 27.83 -7.21 -22.37
CA THR A 1038 26.97 -6.89 -23.52
C THR A 1038 27.03 -5.39 -23.81
N PRO A 1039 26.63 -4.93 -25.02
CA PRO A 1039 26.57 -3.50 -25.34
C PRO A 1039 25.76 -2.67 -24.32
N LEU A 1040 24.76 -3.28 -23.68
CA LEU A 1040 23.89 -2.67 -22.65
C LEU A 1040 24.66 -2.13 -21.44
N ILE A 1041 25.80 -2.73 -21.09
CA ILE A 1041 26.67 -2.29 -19.97
C ILE A 1041 28.08 -1.91 -20.41
N GLN A 1042 28.35 -1.78 -21.71
CA GLN A 1042 29.72 -1.62 -22.23
C GLN A 1042 30.45 -0.43 -21.60
N ASN A 1043 29.83 0.76 -21.63
CA ASN A 1043 30.40 2.00 -21.08
C ASN A 1043 30.62 1.94 -19.57
N LEU A 1044 29.82 1.13 -18.85
CA LEU A 1044 29.97 0.90 -17.43
C LEU A 1044 31.17 -0.02 -17.13
N THR A 1045 31.28 -1.15 -17.84
CA THR A 1045 32.35 -2.13 -17.64
C THR A 1045 33.75 -1.63 -18.04
N THR A 1046 33.83 -0.50 -18.75
CA THR A 1046 35.08 0.21 -19.03
C THR A 1046 35.49 1.19 -17.93
N HIS A 1047 34.65 1.45 -16.94
CA HIS A 1047 34.95 2.41 -15.86
C HIS A 1047 35.74 1.75 -14.72
N SER A 1048 36.72 2.47 -14.17
CA SER A 1048 37.66 1.93 -13.18
C SER A 1048 37.04 1.55 -11.84
N THR A 1049 35.83 2.02 -11.54
CA THR A 1049 35.07 1.69 -10.31
C THR A 1049 34.25 0.40 -10.42
N PHE A 1050 34.13 -0.19 -11.61
CA PHE A 1050 33.33 -1.41 -11.79
C PHE A 1050 34.12 -2.64 -11.33
N HIS A 1051 33.65 -3.30 -10.27
CA HIS A 1051 34.35 -4.40 -9.59
C HIS A 1051 33.48 -5.65 -9.35
N ASP A 1052 32.29 -5.69 -9.96
CA ASP A 1052 31.38 -6.82 -9.82
C ASP A 1052 31.71 -7.95 -10.83
N PRO A 1053 31.41 -9.23 -10.50
CA PRO A 1053 31.60 -10.34 -11.44
C PRO A 1053 30.80 -10.18 -12.73
N LEU A 1054 31.47 -10.38 -13.86
CA LEU A 1054 30.87 -10.38 -15.20
C LEU A 1054 30.74 -11.81 -15.73
N GLN A 1055 29.61 -12.11 -16.34
CA GLN A 1055 29.39 -13.31 -17.14
C GLN A 1055 29.59 -13.00 -18.63
N GLU A 1056 30.09 -13.95 -19.41
CA GLU A 1056 30.13 -13.80 -20.87
C GLU A 1056 28.75 -14.14 -21.48
N PRO A 1057 28.33 -13.51 -22.61
CA PRO A 1057 27.02 -13.76 -23.22
C PRO A 1057 26.79 -15.21 -23.63
N ASN A 1058 27.86 -15.91 -24.04
CA ASN A 1058 27.82 -17.32 -24.42
C ASN A 1058 27.41 -18.22 -23.25
N ASP A 1059 28.03 -18.07 -22.08
CA ASP A 1059 27.74 -18.89 -20.89
C ASP A 1059 26.28 -18.72 -20.43
N VAL A 1060 25.74 -17.51 -20.58
CA VAL A 1060 24.35 -17.17 -20.29
C VAL A 1060 23.40 -17.77 -21.34
N ALA A 1061 23.76 -17.70 -22.62
CA ALA A 1061 23.00 -18.29 -23.72
C ALA A 1061 22.95 -19.82 -23.62
N GLU A 1062 24.08 -20.49 -23.33
CA GLU A 1062 24.15 -21.95 -23.12
C GLU A 1062 23.27 -22.41 -21.93
N ALA A 1063 23.26 -21.66 -20.83
CA ALA A 1063 22.44 -22.00 -19.66
C ALA A 1063 20.93 -21.81 -19.92
N ILE A 1064 20.55 -20.81 -20.72
CA ILE A 1064 19.16 -20.62 -21.19
C ILE A 1064 18.78 -21.73 -22.18
N LEU A 1065 19.68 -22.07 -23.11
CA LEU A 1065 19.50 -23.13 -24.09
C LEU A 1065 19.26 -24.48 -23.42
N ASP A 1066 20.11 -24.89 -22.46
CA ASP A 1066 19.92 -26.13 -21.70
C ASP A 1066 18.60 -26.11 -20.89
N HIS A 1067 18.17 -24.95 -20.39
CA HIS A 1067 16.87 -24.82 -19.73
C HIS A 1067 15.69 -25.08 -20.70
N VAL A 1068 15.73 -24.48 -21.90
CA VAL A 1068 14.67 -24.61 -22.92
C VAL A 1068 14.68 -25.99 -23.57
N LEU A 1069 15.82 -26.50 -24.03
CA LEU A 1069 15.92 -27.78 -24.73
C LEU A 1069 15.49 -28.99 -23.90
N ASN A 1070 15.61 -28.89 -22.57
CA ASN A 1070 15.14 -29.90 -21.61
C ASN A 1070 13.66 -29.70 -21.19
N GLY A 1071 12.93 -28.78 -21.82
CA GLY A 1071 11.52 -28.50 -21.49
C GLY A 1071 11.32 -28.04 -20.05
N ARG A 1072 12.27 -27.29 -19.48
CA ARG A 1072 12.22 -26.85 -18.08
C ARG A 1072 11.40 -25.57 -17.94
N ARG A 1073 10.63 -25.47 -16.85
CA ARG A 1073 9.82 -24.29 -16.51
C ARG A 1073 10.21 -23.69 -15.15
N GLY A 1074 9.95 -22.39 -14.96
CA GLY A 1074 10.20 -21.63 -13.73
C GLY A 1074 11.48 -20.78 -13.76
N ASN A 1075 11.98 -20.44 -12.58
CA ASN A 1075 13.02 -19.42 -12.41
C ASN A 1075 14.43 -19.99 -12.67
N LEU A 1076 15.23 -19.30 -13.48
CA LEU A 1076 16.66 -19.59 -13.68
C LEU A 1076 17.51 -18.39 -13.25
N PHE A 1077 18.23 -18.51 -12.14
CA PHE A 1077 19.21 -17.52 -11.70
C PHE A 1077 20.58 -17.83 -12.29
N LEU A 1078 21.23 -16.82 -12.85
CA LEU A 1078 22.56 -16.93 -13.45
C LEU A 1078 23.45 -15.84 -12.82
N PRO A 1079 24.52 -16.20 -12.08
CA PRO A 1079 24.83 -17.55 -11.57
C PRO A 1079 23.82 -18.01 -10.50
N GLY A 1080 23.72 -19.33 -10.28
CA GLY A 1080 22.66 -19.93 -9.46
C GLY A 1080 22.56 -19.44 -8.01
N TYR A 1081 23.66 -18.98 -7.39
CA TYR A 1081 23.64 -18.42 -6.04
C TYR A 1081 22.89 -17.09 -5.95
N ALA A 1082 22.71 -16.37 -7.06
CA ALA A 1082 21.91 -15.15 -7.11
C ALA A 1082 20.43 -15.38 -6.77
N GLY A 1083 19.95 -16.64 -6.76
CA GLY A 1083 18.63 -17.01 -6.27
C GLY A 1083 18.37 -16.61 -4.80
N LEU A 1084 19.41 -16.48 -3.98
CA LEU A 1084 19.29 -15.97 -2.61
C LEU A 1084 18.84 -14.49 -2.57
N LEU A 1085 19.16 -13.71 -3.61
CA LEU A 1085 18.85 -12.28 -3.69
C LEU A 1085 17.34 -12.02 -3.87
N SER A 1086 16.59 -12.99 -4.41
CA SER A 1086 15.12 -12.88 -4.48
C SER A 1086 14.43 -12.89 -3.11
N GLY A 1087 15.11 -13.38 -2.07
CA GLY A 1087 14.63 -13.33 -0.68
C GLY A 1087 14.75 -11.96 -0.01
N ILE A 1088 15.50 -11.01 -0.59
CA ILE A 1088 15.86 -9.75 0.10
C ILE A 1088 14.66 -8.93 0.52
N ARG A 1089 13.57 -8.90 -0.27
CA ARG A 1089 12.35 -8.16 0.08
C ARG A 1089 11.63 -8.71 1.32
N GLY A 1090 11.97 -9.94 1.75
CA GLY A 1090 11.51 -10.56 3.01
C GLY A 1090 12.52 -10.45 4.17
N PHE A 1091 13.67 -9.80 3.97
CA PHE A 1091 14.64 -9.54 5.05
C PHE A 1091 14.29 -8.24 5.80
N PRO A 1092 14.75 -8.06 7.06
CA PRO A 1092 14.60 -6.79 7.77
C PRO A 1092 15.22 -5.62 7.00
N ALA A 1093 14.63 -4.43 7.12
CA ALA A 1093 14.96 -3.26 6.30
C ALA A 1093 16.47 -2.93 6.29
N TRP A 1094 17.15 -2.95 7.45
CA TRP A 1094 18.60 -2.73 7.55
C TRP A 1094 19.43 -3.68 6.68
N MET A 1095 18.99 -4.94 6.51
CA MET A 1095 19.68 -5.93 5.67
C MET A 1095 19.37 -5.71 4.18
N GLN A 1096 18.23 -5.09 3.84
CA GLN A 1096 17.94 -4.66 2.48
C GLN A 1096 18.82 -3.46 2.09
N GLU A 1097 18.89 -2.43 2.94
CA GLU A 1097 19.69 -1.24 2.66
C GLU A 1097 21.19 -1.56 2.65
N MET A 1098 21.71 -2.32 3.61
CA MET A 1098 23.13 -2.74 3.59
C MET A 1098 23.53 -3.42 2.26
N ILE A 1099 22.63 -4.18 1.64
CA ILE A 1099 22.87 -4.80 0.32
C ILE A 1099 22.77 -3.76 -0.82
N ARG A 1100 21.83 -2.80 -0.75
CA ARG A 1100 21.68 -1.70 -1.73
C ARG A 1100 22.85 -0.73 -1.68
N ASP A 1101 23.26 -0.30 -0.49
CA ASP A 1101 24.39 0.60 -0.23
C ASP A 1101 25.72 0.00 -0.71
N SER A 1102 25.92 -1.31 -0.51
CA SER A 1102 27.07 -2.04 -1.07
C SER A 1102 27.18 -1.97 -2.61
N LYS A 1103 26.12 -1.49 -3.28
CA LYS A 1103 26.03 -1.30 -4.74
C LYS A 1103 25.76 0.15 -5.15
N ALA A 1104 25.56 1.09 -4.21
CA ALA A 1104 25.28 2.50 -4.51
C ALA A 1104 26.48 3.25 -5.15
N GLY A 1105 27.68 2.66 -5.11
CA GLY A 1105 28.86 3.16 -5.83
C GLY A 1105 28.98 2.67 -7.28
N VAL A 1106 28.21 1.65 -7.70
CA VAL A 1106 28.49 0.91 -8.96
C VAL A 1106 28.22 1.76 -10.21
N LEU A 1107 27.25 2.68 -10.18
CA LEU A 1107 26.83 3.49 -11.33
C LEU A 1107 27.15 5.01 -11.20
N ARG A 1108 27.96 5.43 -10.22
CA ARG A 1108 28.18 6.87 -9.97
C ARG A 1108 28.88 7.58 -11.14
N GLU A 1109 28.22 8.61 -11.67
CA GLU A 1109 28.72 9.67 -12.57
C GLU A 1109 29.82 9.27 -13.57
N THR A 1110 29.52 8.37 -14.51
CA THR A 1110 30.09 8.51 -15.85
C THR A 1110 29.39 9.67 -16.55
N SER A 1111 30.13 10.73 -16.91
CA SER A 1111 29.57 11.90 -17.63
C SER A 1111 28.95 11.49 -18.98
N PHE A 1112 27.65 11.77 -19.17
CA PHE A 1112 26.85 11.43 -20.36
C PHE A 1112 25.99 12.61 -20.83
#